data_AF-A0A238VCK4-F1
#
_entry.id   AF-A0A238VCK4-F1
#
_cell.length_a   1.000
_cell.length_b   1.000
_cell.length_c   1.000
_cell.angle_alpha   90.00
_cell.angle_beta   90.00
_cell.angle_gamma   90.00
#
_symmetry.space_group_name_H-M   'P 1'
#
loop_
_entity.id
_entity.type
_entity.pdbx_description
1 polymer ?
#
loop_
_entity_poly.entity_id
_entity_poly.type
_entity_poly.pdbx_seq_one_letter_code
_entity_poly.pdbx_strand_id
1 'polypeptide(L)'
;MADVPTGLYEHLVTDRLSKALATTTPDLVELGTLDPTDAHESLTRHVAELASRALRAAGGSDAAAVSRQVDLANRIIAAIGHMAPEIANHDDVVMDPGRTLLAVTPPSTVPGAVSFPERPAVPLSTSALLVNGRGQPRIGYEVVRELASADHADLLCAFIKWQGFRVLEKALTELGERGGRLRVITTTYMGATDQRALDRLVELGAEVKVSYETRTTRLHAKAWLFHRATGLSTAYVGSSNLSRTALTDGLEWNVRLSNVEQSHLLTTFAETFDSYWEDPSFETYEPQRDGDRLREALTAERGGPSDLPIEVATLDVRPFGYQREILDELDAERVVHGRWRNLVVMATGTGKTVVSALDYRRLRAARTAERLLFIAHREQLLIQSLATFRHVLRQGDFGELFVGGQRPREWKHVFGSVQSLTQLDLAELDPNHFDMVIVDEFHHAEAATYTRLLEHLQPKVLLGLTATPERTDGADVRRWFDGRTAVELRLWEALEQGLLAPFQYFGIHDDVALDQLRWRRGRGYDAAELTNVYTGDDHRVRLILQAVMDKVADPGQMRALGFCVSIQHAQFMTARFNAAGIPSLAVTSTTSREQRAAALAALRDGTVNALFTVDLFNEGVDVPSVDTVLFLRPTESATVFLQQLGRGLRLSEDKACLTVLDFIGAQHQEFRFDLRFRALTGSSRRGLQRDVERGFPTLPAGCHIELDRVAQQIVLNNIKHSLNVSWKGLINEARSVERPTMVEFLDEVGIEVEDLFRGNGRSWLDLQRAAGWKAGQIGPDDDVLGAAFGRMLHVDDLERLQFFRAVTASAAVADTKRMRRLAAMLHFSLFDARTPFSSIEASLGRLLANPGRADELRELSEALHDRIHRVAPALEIAGPRPLHVHARYSRNEALAAFGMENLNGVFGSGVRWVPGDQADVFFVTLVKSEAHFSPTTMYADHAISPTVFQWESQSTTAENSPTGQRYINHRKEGSSVHLFLRETKTADGTLGTPPYLYAGPMTYVSHTGERPMRILWQLEHALPADVFHAAKVA
;
A
#
# COMPACT_ATOMS: atom_id res chain seq x y z
N MET A 1 32.96 -34.57 -12.78
CA MET A 1 33.64 -33.90 -13.91
C MET A 1 32.72 -32.77 -14.29
N ALA A 2 33.13 -31.52 -14.08
CA ALA A 2 32.29 -30.37 -14.36
C ALA A 2 32.60 -29.94 -15.78
N ASP A 3 31.68 -30.17 -16.71
CA ASP A 3 31.74 -29.55 -18.04
C ASP A 3 31.76 -28.03 -17.83
N VAL A 4 32.73 -27.34 -18.46
CA VAL A 4 32.74 -25.89 -18.49
C VAL A 4 31.48 -25.45 -19.24
N PRO A 5 30.60 -24.62 -18.64
CA PRO A 5 29.33 -24.25 -19.27
C PRO A 5 29.59 -23.48 -20.57
N THR A 6 28.82 -23.81 -21.61
CA THR A 6 28.83 -23.03 -22.86
C THR A 6 28.32 -21.61 -22.58
N GLY A 7 28.97 -20.61 -23.16
CA GLY A 7 28.65 -19.19 -22.91
C GLY A 7 29.54 -18.47 -21.89
N LEU A 8 30.59 -19.12 -21.39
CA LEU A 8 31.59 -18.49 -20.52
C LEU A 8 32.56 -17.62 -21.34
N TYR A 9 32.29 -16.32 -21.43
CA TYR A 9 33.07 -15.34 -22.23
C TYR A 9 33.79 -14.30 -21.34
N GLU A 10 34.93 -13.78 -21.81
CA GLU A 10 35.63 -12.62 -21.21
C GLU A 10 36.04 -12.80 -19.72
N HIS A 11 36.41 -14.01 -19.31
CA HIS A 11 36.92 -14.28 -17.96
C HIS A 11 38.45 -14.40 -17.92
N LEU A 12 39.07 -13.84 -16.87
CA LEU A 12 40.47 -14.11 -16.58
C LEU A 12 40.70 -15.60 -16.32
N VAL A 13 41.75 -16.15 -16.92
CA VAL A 13 42.17 -17.55 -16.73
C VAL A 13 42.79 -17.69 -15.33
N THR A 14 41.93 -17.93 -14.33
CA THR A 14 42.34 -18.24 -12.95
C THR A 14 42.84 -19.69 -12.83
N ASP A 15 43.56 -20.04 -11.76
CA ASP A 15 43.97 -21.44 -11.49
C ASP A 15 42.77 -22.41 -11.50
N ARG A 16 41.62 -21.98 -10.95
CA ARG A 16 40.38 -22.75 -10.98
C ARG A 16 39.87 -22.97 -12.41
N LEU A 17 39.81 -21.91 -13.21
CA LEU A 17 39.33 -22.00 -14.59
C LEU A 17 40.31 -22.80 -15.47
N SER A 18 41.62 -22.61 -15.28
CA SER A 18 42.66 -23.38 -15.94
C SER A 18 42.50 -24.89 -15.69
N LYS A 19 42.25 -25.30 -14.44
CA LYS A 19 41.96 -26.71 -14.10
C LYS A 19 40.69 -27.24 -14.74
N ALA A 20 39.66 -26.41 -14.89
CA ALA A 20 38.41 -26.80 -15.55
C ALA A 20 38.59 -26.95 -17.07
N LEU A 21 39.26 -25.97 -17.70
CA LEU A 21 39.59 -25.97 -19.13
C LEU A 21 40.48 -27.14 -19.52
N ALA A 22 41.36 -27.61 -18.62
CA ALA A 22 42.20 -28.80 -18.85
C ALA A 22 41.39 -30.09 -19.09
N THR A 23 40.11 -30.11 -18.71
CA THR A 23 39.19 -31.24 -18.95
C THR A 23 38.25 -31.02 -20.14
N THR A 24 38.32 -29.86 -20.80
CA THR A 24 37.51 -29.49 -21.97
C THR A 24 38.26 -29.76 -23.26
N THR A 25 37.55 -30.17 -24.32
CA THR A 25 38.15 -30.37 -25.65
C THR A 25 38.80 -29.07 -26.14
N PRO A 26 40.10 -29.06 -26.52
CA PRO A 26 40.81 -27.83 -26.91
C PRO A 26 40.15 -27.03 -28.03
N ASP A 27 39.52 -27.71 -29.01
CA ASP A 27 38.83 -27.07 -30.14
C ASP A 27 37.59 -26.27 -29.74
N LEU A 28 37.14 -26.40 -28.49
CA LEU A 28 35.99 -25.68 -27.93
C LEU A 28 36.42 -24.47 -27.06
N VAL A 29 37.73 -24.20 -26.96
CA VAL A 29 38.29 -23.16 -26.09
C VAL A 29 39.03 -22.13 -26.94
N GLU A 30 38.54 -20.88 -26.90
CA GLU A 30 39.20 -19.73 -27.49
C GLU A 30 39.79 -18.85 -26.38
N LEU A 31 41.11 -18.59 -26.43
CA LEU A 31 41.81 -17.75 -25.46
C LEU A 31 42.41 -16.53 -26.18
N GLY A 32 42.08 -15.34 -25.70
CA GLY A 32 42.68 -14.08 -26.14
C GLY A 32 43.82 -13.62 -25.21
N THR A 33 44.58 -12.61 -25.66
CA THR A 33 45.54 -11.88 -24.83
C THR A 33 44.91 -10.61 -24.26
N LEU A 34 45.28 -10.22 -23.05
CA LEU A 34 44.85 -8.94 -22.48
C LEU A 34 45.53 -7.79 -23.22
N ASP A 35 44.77 -6.76 -23.61
CA ASP A 35 45.32 -5.54 -24.19
C ASP A 35 46.10 -4.75 -23.11
N PRO A 36 47.38 -4.40 -23.31
CA PRO A 36 48.13 -3.60 -22.36
C PRO A 36 47.48 -2.27 -21.96
N THR A 37 46.67 -1.64 -22.81
CA THR A 37 46.01 -0.37 -22.45
C THR A 37 44.85 -0.58 -21.48
N ASP A 38 44.12 -1.69 -21.61
CA ASP A 38 42.84 -1.92 -20.91
C ASP A 38 42.94 -3.03 -19.85
N ALA A 39 44.06 -3.77 -19.79
CA ALA A 39 44.28 -4.89 -18.88
C ALA A 39 44.03 -4.54 -17.41
N HIS A 40 44.29 -3.28 -17.04
CA HIS A 40 44.08 -2.77 -15.70
C HIS A 40 42.59 -2.87 -15.27
N GLU A 41 41.63 -2.71 -16.18
CA GLU A 41 40.20 -2.81 -15.85
C GLU A 41 39.78 -4.24 -15.50
N SER A 42 40.17 -5.22 -16.33
CA SER A 42 39.84 -6.64 -16.09
C SER A 42 40.49 -7.16 -14.80
N LEU A 43 41.74 -6.78 -14.54
CA LEU A 43 42.46 -7.13 -13.31
C LEU A 43 41.83 -6.46 -12.08
N THR A 44 41.46 -5.18 -12.18
CA THR A 44 40.78 -4.44 -11.11
C THR A 44 39.45 -5.09 -10.76
N ARG A 45 38.64 -5.46 -11.76
CA ARG A 45 37.35 -6.15 -11.55
C ARG A 45 37.53 -7.44 -10.74
N HIS A 46 38.53 -8.25 -11.10
CA HIS A 46 38.82 -9.50 -10.42
C HIS A 46 39.25 -9.31 -8.95
N VAL A 47 40.14 -8.34 -8.69
CA VAL A 47 40.59 -8.02 -7.33
C VAL A 47 39.45 -7.42 -6.50
N ALA A 48 38.65 -6.52 -7.08
CA ALA A 48 37.50 -5.90 -6.41
C ALA A 48 36.45 -6.93 -6.00
N GLU A 49 36.15 -7.92 -6.85
CA GLU A 49 35.24 -9.03 -6.51
C GLU A 49 35.77 -9.89 -5.34
N LEU A 50 37.08 -10.12 -5.27
CA LEU A 50 37.71 -10.85 -4.17
C LEU A 50 37.67 -10.03 -2.87
N ALA A 51 38.06 -8.76 -2.93
CA ALA A 51 38.02 -7.85 -1.78
C ALA A 51 36.59 -7.70 -1.24
N SER A 52 35.60 -7.52 -2.12
CA SER A 52 34.18 -7.44 -1.76
C SER A 52 33.68 -8.72 -1.08
N ARG A 53 34.03 -9.90 -1.61
CA ARG A 53 33.71 -11.19 -0.97
C ARG A 53 34.36 -11.33 0.41
N ALA A 54 35.62 -10.92 0.55
CA ALA A 54 36.33 -10.98 1.82
C ALA A 54 35.71 -10.03 2.87
N LEU A 55 35.38 -8.79 2.48
CA LEU A 55 34.69 -7.82 3.33
C LEU A 55 33.29 -8.29 3.73
N ARG A 56 32.52 -8.89 2.81
CA ARG A 56 31.21 -9.50 3.14
C ARG A 56 31.36 -10.65 4.13
N ALA A 57 32.37 -11.50 3.98
CA ALA A 57 32.64 -12.61 4.87
C ALA A 57 33.12 -12.16 6.26
N ALA A 58 33.88 -11.07 6.34
CA ALA A 58 34.35 -10.47 7.60
C ALA A 58 33.24 -9.74 8.38
N GLY A 59 32.12 -9.43 7.71
CA GLY A 59 30.94 -8.80 8.29
C GLY A 59 30.19 -9.70 9.29
N GLY A 60 28.93 -9.35 9.56
CA GLY A 60 28.10 -10.04 10.54
C GLY A 60 26.94 -9.18 11.05
N SER A 61 26.11 -9.75 11.92
CA SER A 61 25.01 -9.04 12.59
C SER A 61 25.37 -8.58 14.00
N ASP A 62 26.60 -8.80 14.44
CA ASP A 62 27.11 -8.42 15.75
C ASP A 62 27.69 -6.99 15.73
N ALA A 63 27.74 -6.35 16.90
CA ALA A 63 28.18 -4.96 17.02
C ALA A 63 29.64 -4.73 16.54
N ALA A 64 30.46 -5.78 16.49
CA ALA A 64 31.85 -5.72 16.05
C ALA A 64 32.05 -5.96 14.53
N ALA A 65 30.99 -6.29 13.78
CA ALA A 65 31.08 -6.62 12.36
C ALA A 65 31.77 -5.52 11.53
N VAL A 66 31.37 -4.27 11.73
CA VAL A 66 31.91 -3.14 10.94
C VAL A 66 33.37 -2.90 11.28
N SER A 67 33.77 -3.05 12.55
CA SER A 67 35.17 -2.93 12.95
C SER A 67 36.06 -3.95 12.24
N ARG A 68 35.62 -5.21 12.15
CA ARG A 68 36.37 -6.25 11.43
C ARG A 68 36.49 -5.94 9.94
N GLN A 69 35.44 -5.38 9.34
CA GLN A 69 35.47 -4.95 7.94
C GLN A 69 36.46 -3.81 7.71
N VAL A 70 36.48 -2.82 8.61
CA VAL A 70 37.42 -1.70 8.54
C VAL A 70 38.86 -2.14 8.78
N ASP A 71 39.11 -3.04 9.73
CA ASP A 71 40.44 -3.61 9.95
C ASP A 71 40.94 -4.34 8.69
N LEU A 72 40.07 -5.10 8.02
CA LEU A 72 40.40 -5.76 6.77
C LEU A 72 40.64 -4.76 5.64
N ALA A 73 39.82 -3.73 5.51
CA ALA A 73 39.99 -2.67 4.52
C ALA A 73 41.32 -1.92 4.71
N ASN A 74 41.64 -1.51 5.94
CA ASN A 74 42.89 -0.83 6.26
C ASN A 74 44.13 -1.72 6.00
N ARG A 75 44.02 -3.05 6.16
CA ARG A 75 45.10 -3.97 5.76
C ARG A 75 45.29 -4.02 4.24
N ILE A 76 44.21 -3.96 3.47
CA ILE A 76 44.28 -3.88 2.00
C ILE A 76 44.90 -2.54 1.58
N ILE A 77 44.47 -1.42 2.18
CA ILE A 77 45.04 -0.08 1.94
C ILE A 77 46.54 -0.08 2.26
N ALA A 78 46.94 -0.62 3.41
CA ALA A 78 48.34 -0.72 3.77
C ALA A 78 49.14 -1.54 2.74
N ALA A 79 48.61 -2.68 2.26
CA ALA A 79 49.28 -3.47 1.24
C ALA A 79 49.46 -2.68 -0.08
N ILE A 80 48.45 -1.91 -0.49
CA ILE A 80 48.55 -1.01 -1.66
C ILE A 80 49.62 0.06 -1.41
N GLY A 81 49.63 0.72 -0.26
CA GLY A 81 50.62 1.75 0.07
C GLY A 81 52.07 1.22 0.14
N HIS A 82 52.27 -0.06 0.46
CA HIS A 82 53.61 -0.68 0.37
C HIS A 82 54.04 -0.92 -1.08
N MET A 83 53.10 -1.15 -2.00
CA MET A 83 53.38 -1.43 -3.42
C MET A 83 53.44 -0.15 -4.27
N ALA A 84 52.64 0.86 -3.93
CA ALA A 84 52.51 2.13 -4.62
C ALA A 84 52.35 3.30 -3.61
N PRO A 85 53.45 3.73 -2.95
CA PRO A 85 53.42 4.74 -1.89
C PRO A 85 52.90 6.11 -2.34
N GLU A 86 53.08 6.45 -3.62
CA GLU A 86 52.58 7.67 -4.24
C GLU A 86 51.07 7.67 -4.50
N ILE A 87 50.39 6.51 -4.44
CA ILE A 87 48.96 6.38 -4.72
C ILE A 87 48.13 6.28 -3.44
N ALA A 88 48.59 5.52 -2.43
CA ALA A 88 47.89 5.33 -1.17
C ALA A 88 48.84 5.62 0.01
N ASN A 89 48.41 6.49 0.93
CA ASN A 89 49.22 6.92 2.07
C ASN A 89 48.43 6.81 3.41
N HIS A 90 48.96 7.41 4.48
CA HIS A 90 48.33 7.33 5.81
C HIS A 90 46.99 8.08 5.90
N ASP A 91 46.72 9.03 5.00
CA ASP A 91 45.49 9.82 4.98
C ASP A 91 44.29 9.04 4.41
N ASP A 92 44.53 7.92 3.72
CA ASP A 92 43.49 7.03 3.18
C ASP A 92 42.94 6.04 4.22
N VAL A 93 43.57 5.96 5.40
CA VAL A 93 43.18 5.02 6.47
C VAL A 93 41.83 5.42 7.07
N VAL A 94 40.92 4.47 7.19
CA VAL A 94 39.61 4.69 7.81
C VAL A 94 39.78 4.75 9.33
N MET A 95 39.50 5.93 9.91
CA MET A 95 39.74 6.22 11.33
C MET A 95 38.52 5.98 12.26
N ASP A 96 37.29 6.16 11.75
CA ASP A 96 36.07 5.96 12.53
C ASP A 96 35.18 4.88 11.87
N PRO A 97 35.29 3.62 12.30
CA PRO A 97 34.61 2.50 11.65
C PRO A 97 33.08 2.57 11.75
N GLY A 98 32.49 3.46 12.55
CA GLY A 98 31.05 3.58 12.73
C GLY A 98 30.39 4.76 12.01
N ARG A 99 31.15 5.61 11.32
CA ARG A 99 30.64 6.89 10.80
C ARG A 99 30.88 7.09 9.31
N THR A 100 29.96 7.81 8.69
CA THR A 100 30.05 8.27 7.31
C THR A 100 29.64 9.72 7.26
N LEU A 101 30.38 10.56 6.53
CA LEU A 101 29.99 11.94 6.31
C LEU A 101 28.76 11.98 5.38
N LEU A 102 27.64 12.53 5.87
CA LEU A 102 26.39 12.57 5.10
C LEU A 102 26.16 13.89 4.38
N ALA A 103 26.52 15.02 5.00
CA ALA A 103 26.37 16.36 4.44
C ALA A 103 27.23 17.38 5.20
N VAL A 104 27.60 18.46 4.52
CA VAL A 104 28.13 19.70 5.09
C VAL A 104 27.29 20.83 4.53
N THR A 105 26.81 21.74 5.37
CA THR A 105 25.94 22.86 4.97
C THR A 105 26.63 24.19 5.31
N PRO A 106 26.46 25.25 4.50
CA PRO A 106 27.00 26.56 4.82
C PRO A 106 26.43 27.11 6.14
N PRO A 107 27.16 28.02 6.82
CA PRO A 107 26.67 28.64 8.06
C PRO A 107 25.37 29.41 7.83
N SER A 108 24.36 29.19 8.67
CA SER A 108 23.10 29.95 8.61
C SER A 108 23.34 31.42 8.93
N THR A 109 22.90 32.32 8.05
CA THR A 109 22.90 33.77 8.27
C THR A 109 21.71 34.26 9.10
N VAL A 110 20.72 33.41 9.31
CA VAL A 110 19.51 33.69 10.11
C VAL A 110 19.59 32.97 11.46
N PRO A 111 19.19 33.61 12.58
CA PRO A 111 19.05 32.92 13.87
C PRO A 111 18.01 31.80 13.76
N GLY A 112 18.46 30.53 13.78
CA GLY A 112 17.60 29.37 13.61
C GLY A 112 18.39 28.06 13.66
N ALA A 113 17.68 26.92 13.70
CA ALA A 113 18.30 25.62 13.62
C ALA A 113 18.90 25.40 12.22
N VAL A 114 20.12 24.87 12.16
CA VAL A 114 20.78 24.49 10.91
C VAL A 114 19.96 23.37 10.26
N SER A 115 19.49 23.61 9.03
CA SER A 115 18.76 22.62 8.24
C SER A 115 19.71 21.96 7.24
N PHE A 116 19.61 20.64 7.10
CA PHE A 116 20.32 19.86 6.09
C PHE A 116 19.35 19.46 4.98
N PRO A 117 19.75 19.46 3.70
CA PRO A 117 18.89 19.01 2.62
C PRO A 117 18.55 17.53 2.81
N GLU A 118 17.32 17.18 2.47
CA GLU A 118 16.90 15.78 2.47
C GLU A 118 17.64 15.03 1.37
N ARG A 119 18.26 13.89 1.72
CA ARG A 119 19.07 13.11 0.77
C ARG A 119 18.18 12.16 -0.04
N PRO A 120 18.53 11.88 -1.31
CA PRO A 120 17.89 10.82 -2.09
C PRO A 120 17.91 9.48 -1.34
N ALA A 121 16.90 8.65 -1.56
CA ALA A 121 16.80 7.33 -0.94
C ALA A 121 17.95 6.42 -1.41
N VAL A 122 18.34 6.55 -2.67
CA VAL A 122 19.56 5.95 -3.21
C VAL A 122 20.76 6.83 -2.84
N PRO A 123 21.81 6.31 -2.18
CA PRO A 123 22.99 7.10 -1.87
C PRO A 123 23.59 7.78 -3.10
N LEU A 124 24.06 9.03 -2.94
CA LEU A 124 24.65 9.79 -4.05
C LEU A 124 25.80 9.06 -4.76
N SER A 125 26.51 8.20 -4.05
CA SER A 125 27.60 7.38 -4.55
C SER A 125 27.19 6.15 -5.36
N THR A 126 25.91 5.77 -5.41
CA THR A 126 25.49 4.45 -5.91
C THR A 126 24.51 4.52 -7.07
N SER A 127 24.78 3.81 -8.16
CA SER A 127 23.89 3.67 -9.30
C SER A 127 22.76 2.70 -8.98
N ALA A 128 21.58 2.92 -9.56
CA ALA A 128 20.42 2.08 -9.31
C ALA A 128 19.49 2.05 -10.51
N LEU A 129 18.87 0.90 -10.77
CA LEU A 129 17.66 0.86 -11.58
C LEU A 129 16.48 1.25 -10.69
N LEU A 130 15.73 2.24 -11.14
CA LEU A 130 14.53 2.73 -10.48
C LEU A 130 13.33 2.41 -11.36
N VAL A 131 12.41 1.66 -10.77
CA VAL A 131 11.10 1.39 -11.33
C VAL A 131 10.06 1.98 -10.38
N ASN A 132 8.99 2.56 -10.92
CA ASN A 132 7.92 3.16 -10.10
C ASN A 132 7.05 2.08 -9.44
N GLY A 133 7.68 1.30 -8.55
CA GLY A 133 7.11 0.16 -7.87
C GLY A 133 6.71 0.43 -6.42
N ARG A 134 5.86 -0.41 -5.84
CA ARG A 134 5.43 -0.31 -4.43
C ARG A 134 6.64 -0.41 -3.48
N GLY A 135 6.79 0.55 -2.59
CA GLY A 135 7.90 0.62 -1.63
C GLY A 135 9.25 1.02 -2.23
N GLN A 136 9.32 1.30 -3.54
CA GLN A 136 10.52 1.78 -4.21
C GLN A 136 10.54 3.32 -4.30
N PRO A 137 11.72 3.96 -4.37
CA PRO A 137 11.82 5.41 -4.55
C PRO A 137 11.23 5.82 -5.90
N ARG A 138 10.17 6.62 -5.87
CA ARG A 138 9.57 7.17 -7.09
C ARG A 138 10.48 8.23 -7.67
N ILE A 139 10.64 8.21 -9.00
CA ILE A 139 11.54 9.13 -9.71
C ILE A 139 11.24 10.59 -9.40
N GLY A 140 9.97 11.00 -9.29
CA GLY A 140 9.60 12.39 -8.97
C GLY A 140 10.12 12.85 -7.61
N TYR A 141 10.00 12.03 -6.57
CA TYR A 141 10.50 12.35 -5.23
C TYR A 141 12.04 12.31 -5.17
N GLU A 142 12.66 11.37 -5.87
CA GLU A 142 14.12 11.33 -5.96
C GLU A 142 14.66 12.56 -6.69
N VAL A 143 14.05 12.99 -7.79
CA VAL A 143 14.40 14.24 -8.49
C VAL A 143 14.27 15.45 -7.55
N VAL A 144 13.21 15.54 -6.73
CA VAL A 144 13.08 16.61 -5.71
C VAL A 144 14.27 16.61 -4.73
N ARG A 145 14.69 15.44 -4.25
CA ARG A 145 15.82 15.31 -3.30
C ARG A 145 17.18 15.54 -3.97
N GLU A 146 17.31 15.15 -5.23
CA GLU A 146 18.50 15.44 -6.04
C GLU A 146 18.62 16.95 -6.24
N LEU A 147 17.53 17.62 -6.63
CA LEU A 147 17.44 19.08 -6.76
C LEU A 147 17.76 19.79 -5.45
N ALA A 148 17.37 19.26 -4.29
CA ALA A 148 17.66 19.88 -2.99
C ALA A 148 19.17 19.94 -2.65
N SER A 149 19.98 19.11 -3.29
CA SER A 149 21.44 19.01 -3.05
C SER A 149 22.30 19.31 -4.28
N ALA A 150 21.69 19.62 -5.42
CA ALA A 150 22.39 19.99 -6.64
C ALA A 150 22.77 21.47 -6.65
N ASP A 151 23.90 21.78 -7.27
CA ASP A 151 24.33 23.14 -7.57
C ASP A 151 23.62 23.65 -8.83
N HIS A 152 23.55 22.80 -9.87
CA HIS A 152 22.83 23.07 -11.12
C HIS A 152 22.18 21.78 -11.65
N ALA A 153 21.16 21.92 -12.51
CA ALA A 153 20.48 20.79 -13.12
C ALA A 153 20.23 21.02 -14.62
N ASP A 154 20.37 19.94 -15.39
CA ASP A 154 20.06 19.90 -16.81
C ASP A 154 18.95 18.87 -17.06
N LEU A 155 17.93 19.28 -17.82
CA LEU A 155 16.77 18.46 -18.18
C LEU A 155 16.71 18.31 -19.71
N LEU A 156 16.80 17.08 -20.18
CA LEU A 156 16.53 16.69 -21.56
C LEU A 156 15.23 15.90 -21.58
N CYS A 157 14.16 16.43 -22.16
CA CYS A 157 12.84 15.79 -22.09
C CYS A 157 12.05 15.93 -23.38
N ALA A 158 11.48 14.82 -23.86
CA ALA A 158 10.71 14.81 -25.10
C ALA A 158 9.38 15.58 -24.97
N PHE A 159 8.70 15.48 -23.83
CA PHE A 159 7.54 16.33 -23.53
C PHE A 159 7.44 16.72 -22.06
N ILE A 160 6.93 17.93 -21.83
CA ILE A 160 6.74 18.51 -20.51
C ILE A 160 5.26 18.81 -20.28
N LYS A 161 4.66 18.18 -19.26
CA LYS A 161 3.26 18.35 -18.88
C LYS A 161 3.13 19.22 -17.64
N TRP A 162 2.09 20.06 -17.59
CA TRP A 162 1.80 20.94 -16.45
C TRP A 162 1.73 20.17 -15.13
N GLN A 163 1.04 19.02 -15.13
CA GLN A 163 0.90 18.20 -13.93
C GLN A 163 2.22 17.58 -13.45
N GLY A 164 3.15 17.26 -14.37
CA GLY A 164 4.47 16.75 -13.99
C GLY A 164 5.35 17.84 -13.41
N PHE A 165 5.34 19.02 -14.04
CA PHE A 165 6.03 20.21 -13.55
C PHE A 165 5.59 20.60 -12.13
N ARG A 166 4.28 20.56 -11.85
CA ARG A 166 3.72 20.92 -10.52
C ARG A 166 4.28 20.11 -9.36
N VAL A 167 4.67 18.85 -9.60
CA VAL A 167 5.30 18.00 -8.59
C VAL A 167 6.67 18.56 -8.17
N LEU A 168 7.38 19.23 -9.08
CA LEU A 168 8.74 19.72 -8.88
C LEU A 168 8.82 21.24 -8.63
N GLU A 169 7.74 21.99 -8.83
CA GLU A 169 7.72 23.47 -8.80
C GLU A 169 8.41 24.05 -7.56
N LYS A 170 8.11 23.51 -6.37
CA LYS A 170 8.73 23.94 -5.11
C LYS A 170 10.25 23.71 -5.12
N ALA A 171 10.70 22.52 -5.50
CA ALA A 171 12.12 22.16 -5.50
C ALA A 171 12.94 22.98 -6.53
N LEU A 172 12.33 23.28 -7.68
CA LEU A 172 12.92 24.14 -8.71
C LEU A 172 13.03 25.59 -8.22
N THR A 173 12.01 26.09 -7.53
CA THR A 173 12.03 27.43 -6.90
C THR A 173 13.17 27.50 -5.87
N GLU A 174 13.27 26.51 -4.98
CA GLU A 174 14.32 26.43 -3.97
C GLU A 174 15.73 26.29 -4.59
N LEU A 175 15.88 25.63 -5.74
CA LEU A 175 17.15 25.60 -6.49
C LEU A 175 17.57 27.01 -6.93
N GLY A 176 16.64 27.78 -7.50
CA GLY A 176 16.88 29.16 -7.92
C GLY A 176 17.22 30.08 -6.75
N GLU A 177 16.54 29.94 -5.61
CA GLU A 177 16.83 30.71 -4.38
C GLU A 177 18.25 30.46 -3.84
N ARG A 178 18.81 29.26 -4.06
CA ARG A 178 20.20 28.92 -3.71
C ARG A 178 21.24 29.41 -4.74
N GLY A 179 20.79 30.07 -5.82
CA GLY A 179 21.65 30.52 -6.92
C GLY A 179 21.95 29.43 -7.96
N GLY A 180 21.24 28.30 -7.90
CA GLY A 180 21.35 27.24 -8.90
C GLY A 180 20.74 27.64 -10.24
N ARG A 181 21.06 26.87 -11.28
CA ARG A 181 20.61 27.09 -12.67
C ARG A 181 19.94 25.84 -13.19
N LEU A 182 18.90 26.03 -14.00
CA LEU A 182 18.19 24.97 -14.69
C LEU A 182 18.25 25.20 -16.19
N ARG A 183 18.83 24.26 -16.94
CA ARG A 183 18.79 24.21 -18.40
C ARG A 183 17.82 23.15 -18.87
N VAL A 184 16.91 23.50 -19.79
CA VAL A 184 15.87 22.59 -20.30
C VAL A 184 15.93 22.53 -21.81
N ILE A 185 16.07 21.33 -22.37
CA ILE A 185 15.92 21.04 -23.80
C ILE A 185 14.65 20.21 -24.01
N THR A 186 13.78 20.68 -24.90
CA THR A 186 12.54 19.98 -25.28
C THR A 186 12.23 20.11 -26.78
N THR A 187 11.18 19.43 -27.25
CA THR A 187 10.73 19.48 -28.64
C THR A 187 9.20 19.65 -28.74
N THR A 188 8.70 20.07 -29.91
CA THR A 188 7.27 20.08 -30.26
C THR A 188 6.77 18.76 -30.82
N TYR A 189 7.66 17.78 -31.04
CA TYR A 189 7.33 16.44 -31.54
C TYR A 189 6.17 15.78 -30.73
N MET A 190 5.18 15.22 -31.42
CA MET A 190 3.89 14.67 -30.88
C MET A 190 2.91 15.69 -30.30
N GLY A 191 3.22 16.99 -30.26
CA GLY A 191 2.31 18.00 -29.71
C GLY A 191 1.97 17.81 -28.23
N ALA A 192 2.76 17.01 -27.51
CA ALA A 192 2.46 16.56 -26.15
C ALA A 192 2.92 17.55 -25.07
N THR A 193 3.76 18.54 -25.35
CA THR A 193 4.17 19.53 -24.35
C THR A 193 3.04 20.53 -24.06
N ASP A 194 2.88 20.93 -22.80
CA ASP A 194 1.95 21.97 -22.38
C ASP A 194 2.68 23.31 -22.31
N GLN A 195 2.27 24.30 -23.12
CA GLN A 195 2.90 25.63 -23.17
C GLN A 195 3.02 26.30 -21.79
N ARG A 196 1.95 26.24 -20.97
CA ARG A 196 1.91 26.81 -19.61
C ARG A 196 3.06 26.30 -18.74
N ALA A 197 3.50 25.06 -18.92
CA ALA A 197 4.61 24.50 -18.15
C ALA A 197 5.96 25.11 -18.56
N LEU A 198 6.16 25.39 -19.85
CA LEU A 198 7.36 26.08 -20.32
C LEU A 198 7.37 27.55 -19.87
N ASP A 199 6.23 28.24 -19.99
CA ASP A 199 6.09 29.62 -19.52
C ASP A 199 6.51 29.74 -18.05
N ARG A 200 6.00 28.83 -17.22
CA ARG A 200 6.29 28.81 -15.79
C ARG A 200 7.74 28.44 -15.47
N LEU A 201 8.38 27.57 -16.25
CA LEU A 201 9.81 27.28 -16.11
C LEU A 201 10.66 28.53 -16.36
N VAL A 202 10.35 29.29 -17.41
CA VAL A 202 11.04 30.55 -17.73
C VAL A 202 10.80 31.60 -16.64
N GLU A 203 9.59 31.70 -16.10
CA GLU A 203 9.27 32.59 -14.96
C GLU A 203 10.10 32.27 -13.70
N LEU A 204 10.43 30.99 -13.48
CA LEU A 204 11.29 30.55 -12.38
C LEU A 204 12.79 30.75 -12.66
N GLY A 205 13.16 31.33 -13.82
CA GLY A 205 14.54 31.61 -14.20
C GLY A 205 15.25 30.45 -14.91
N ALA A 206 14.52 29.45 -15.41
CA ALA A 206 15.09 28.39 -16.22
C ALA A 206 15.41 28.87 -17.64
N GLU A 207 16.53 28.38 -18.19
CA GLU A 207 16.86 28.56 -19.60
C GLU A 207 16.23 27.42 -20.40
N VAL A 208 15.33 27.74 -21.33
CA VAL A 208 14.58 26.74 -22.10
C VAL A 208 14.94 26.84 -23.58
N LYS A 209 15.32 25.72 -24.19
CA LYS A 209 15.47 25.58 -25.64
C LYS A 209 14.49 24.56 -26.21
N VAL A 210 13.86 24.90 -27.33
CA VAL A 210 12.83 24.10 -28.00
C VAL A 210 13.25 23.81 -29.44
N SER A 211 13.22 22.54 -29.85
CA SER A 211 13.30 22.18 -31.26
C SER A 211 11.92 22.10 -31.90
N TYR A 212 11.74 22.88 -32.97
CA TYR A 212 10.53 22.91 -33.80
C TYR A 212 10.61 21.99 -35.03
N GLU A 213 11.77 21.35 -35.27
CA GLU A 213 12.00 20.50 -36.44
C GLU A 213 11.57 19.04 -36.18
N THR A 214 10.37 18.65 -36.61
CA THR A 214 9.81 17.31 -36.32
C THR A 214 10.23 16.22 -37.32
N ARG A 215 10.90 16.57 -38.43
CA ARG A 215 11.21 15.66 -39.56
C ARG A 215 12.64 15.13 -39.61
N THR A 216 13.61 15.90 -39.12
CA THR A 216 15.07 15.64 -39.24
C THR A 216 15.67 15.11 -37.93
N THR A 217 15.23 15.65 -36.78
CA THR A 217 15.81 15.36 -35.46
C THR A 217 14.72 14.92 -34.49
N ARG A 218 14.55 13.61 -34.30
CA ARG A 218 13.53 13.05 -33.38
C ARG A 218 14.10 12.93 -31.97
N LEU A 219 14.09 14.01 -31.21
CA LEU A 219 14.48 13.98 -29.79
C LEU A 219 13.45 13.20 -28.96
N HIS A 220 13.83 11.99 -28.54
CA HIS A 220 13.07 11.14 -27.61
C HIS A 220 13.80 10.83 -26.32
N ALA A 221 14.91 11.50 -26.07
CA ALA A 221 15.68 11.31 -24.85
C ALA A 221 14.94 11.91 -23.64
N LYS A 222 15.12 11.26 -22.50
CA LYS A 222 14.47 11.61 -21.23
C LYS A 222 15.49 11.40 -20.15
N ALA A 223 16.03 12.50 -19.66
CA ALA A 223 17.11 12.44 -18.74
C ALA A 223 17.24 13.70 -17.89
N TRP A 224 17.72 13.48 -16.68
CA TRP A 224 18.13 14.51 -15.74
C TRP A 224 19.61 14.37 -15.47
N LEU A 225 20.32 15.49 -15.37
CA LEU A 225 21.70 15.53 -14.90
C LEU A 225 21.79 16.57 -13.77
N PHE A 226 22.28 16.13 -12.62
CA PHE A 226 22.43 16.94 -11.42
C PHE A 226 23.91 17.14 -11.15
N HIS A 227 24.35 18.38 -11.25
CA HIS A 227 25.74 18.76 -11.08
C HIS A 227 26.04 19.10 -9.63
N ARG A 228 27.16 18.55 -9.13
CA ARG A 228 27.70 18.88 -7.81
C ARG A 228 29.21 19.12 -7.91
N ALA A 229 29.67 20.29 -7.47
CA ALA A 229 31.08 20.67 -7.49
C ALA A 229 31.96 19.71 -6.66
N THR A 230 31.37 18.98 -5.72
CA THR A 230 32.06 17.98 -4.87
C THR A 230 32.34 16.65 -5.57
N GLY A 231 32.00 16.49 -6.85
CA GLY A 231 32.22 15.25 -7.61
C GLY A 231 31.17 14.16 -7.36
N LEU A 232 30.06 14.49 -6.68
CA LEU A 232 28.93 13.58 -6.43
C LEU A 232 27.77 13.82 -7.42
N SER A 233 28.10 14.20 -8.65
CA SER A 233 27.11 14.40 -9.72
C SER A 233 26.39 13.09 -10.04
N THR A 234 25.13 13.20 -10.42
CA THR A 234 24.23 12.07 -10.65
C THR A 234 23.41 12.34 -11.91
N ALA A 235 23.05 11.28 -12.62
CA ALA A 235 22.18 11.39 -13.79
C ALA A 235 21.07 10.34 -13.73
N TYR A 236 19.95 10.63 -14.36
CA TYR A 236 18.87 9.68 -14.58
C TYR A 236 18.63 9.60 -16.06
N VAL A 237 18.62 8.39 -16.62
CA VAL A 237 18.35 8.13 -18.03
C VAL A 237 17.30 7.04 -18.12
N GLY A 238 16.21 7.29 -18.86
CA GLY A 238 15.15 6.31 -18.90
C GLY A 238 13.97 6.67 -19.79
N SER A 239 12.81 6.15 -19.40
CA SER A 239 11.55 6.37 -20.10
C SER A 239 10.68 7.48 -19.47
N SER A 240 11.10 8.06 -18.34
CA SER A 240 10.31 9.06 -17.62
C SER A 240 10.39 10.48 -18.21
N ASN A 241 9.32 10.94 -18.84
CA ASN A 241 9.13 12.36 -19.17
C ASN A 241 8.77 13.19 -17.93
N LEU A 242 8.80 14.53 -18.05
CA LEU A 242 8.26 15.45 -17.04
C LEU A 242 6.73 15.48 -17.10
N SER A 243 6.11 14.36 -16.74
CA SER A 243 4.67 14.17 -16.64
C SER A 243 4.33 13.40 -15.37
N ARG A 244 3.13 13.58 -14.84
CA ARG A 244 2.72 12.90 -13.60
C ARG A 244 2.84 11.38 -13.73
N THR A 245 2.27 10.80 -14.78
CA THR A 245 2.35 9.34 -15.03
C THR A 245 3.80 8.88 -15.00
N ALA A 246 4.69 9.49 -15.78
CA ALA A 246 6.09 9.11 -15.80
C ALA A 246 6.84 9.32 -14.46
N LEU A 247 6.45 10.33 -13.67
CA LEU A 247 7.12 10.65 -12.42
C LEU A 247 6.64 9.83 -11.22
N THR A 248 5.43 9.28 -11.28
CA THR A 248 4.79 8.64 -10.11
C THR A 248 4.17 7.26 -10.40
N ASP A 249 3.58 7.02 -11.58
CA ASP A 249 2.57 5.94 -11.77
C ASP A 249 2.87 4.98 -12.93
N GLY A 250 3.64 5.43 -13.91
CA GLY A 250 3.95 4.68 -15.12
C GLY A 250 4.94 3.59 -14.81
N LEU A 251 4.84 2.46 -15.53
CA LEU A 251 5.87 1.43 -15.56
C LEU A 251 7.10 1.99 -16.30
N GLU A 252 7.88 2.77 -15.58
CA GLU A 252 9.04 3.47 -16.10
C GLU A 252 10.31 2.79 -15.63
N TRP A 253 11.30 2.72 -16.52
CA TRP A 253 12.62 2.23 -16.19
C TRP A 253 13.57 3.40 -16.28
N ASN A 254 14.15 3.77 -15.14
CA ASN A 254 15.15 4.82 -15.07
C ASN A 254 16.42 4.28 -14.46
N VAL A 255 17.52 4.38 -15.20
CA VAL A 255 18.84 4.09 -14.66
C VAL A 255 19.36 5.38 -14.04
N ARG A 256 19.51 5.36 -12.72
CA ARG A 256 20.29 6.36 -11.99
C ARG A 256 21.76 5.99 -12.08
N LEU A 257 22.57 6.93 -12.52
CA LEU A 257 24.01 6.82 -12.64
C LEU A 257 24.67 7.73 -11.60
N SER A 258 25.71 7.22 -10.94
CA SER A 258 26.54 7.95 -9.98
C SER A 258 27.94 8.17 -10.55
N ASN A 259 28.49 9.37 -10.37
CA ASN A 259 29.86 9.69 -10.79
C ASN A 259 30.91 8.81 -10.08
N VAL A 260 30.63 8.36 -8.86
CA VAL A 260 31.54 7.55 -8.06
C VAL A 260 31.73 6.15 -8.65
N GLU A 261 30.68 5.59 -9.27
CA GLU A 261 30.72 4.24 -9.85
C GLU A 261 30.98 4.26 -11.36
N GLN A 262 30.45 5.26 -12.07
CA GLN A 262 30.40 5.30 -13.54
C GLN A 262 30.77 6.69 -14.07
N SER A 263 31.94 7.21 -13.68
CA SER A 263 32.41 8.55 -14.04
C SER A 263 32.47 8.81 -15.55
N HIS A 264 32.95 7.82 -16.33
CA HIS A 264 33.06 7.92 -17.78
C HIS A 264 31.68 8.13 -18.45
N LEU A 265 30.63 7.43 -18.01
CA LEU A 265 29.28 7.58 -18.56
C LEU A 265 28.70 8.96 -18.31
N LEU A 266 28.93 9.53 -17.11
CA LEU A 266 28.45 10.87 -16.76
C LEU A 266 29.18 11.97 -17.51
N THR A 267 30.47 11.78 -17.76
CA THR A 267 31.27 12.70 -18.58
C THR A 267 30.73 12.72 -20.01
N THR A 268 30.56 11.55 -20.63
CA THR A 268 29.95 11.43 -21.98
C THR A 268 28.54 12.01 -22.02
N PHE A 269 27.74 11.79 -20.96
CA PHE A 269 26.40 12.34 -20.87
C PHE A 269 26.42 13.87 -20.85
N ALA A 270 27.25 14.49 -20.00
CA ALA A 270 27.36 15.93 -19.89
C ALA A 270 27.83 16.56 -21.21
N GLU A 271 28.85 16.00 -21.84
CA GLU A 271 29.37 16.43 -23.15
C GLU A 271 28.30 16.31 -24.25
N THR A 272 27.49 15.25 -24.22
CA THR A 272 26.38 15.07 -25.18
C THR A 272 25.28 16.10 -24.96
N PHE A 273 24.95 16.39 -23.69
CA PHE A 273 23.96 17.43 -23.38
C PHE A 273 24.45 18.81 -23.84
N ASP A 274 25.71 19.16 -23.59
CA ASP A 274 26.29 20.44 -24.04
C ASP A 274 26.33 20.54 -25.57
N SER A 275 26.60 19.43 -26.26
CA SER A 275 26.50 19.37 -27.72
C SER A 275 25.09 19.69 -28.23
N TYR A 276 24.04 19.15 -27.60
CA TYR A 276 22.65 19.48 -27.93
C TYR A 276 22.28 20.91 -27.53
N TRP A 277 22.83 21.39 -26.41
CA TRP A 277 22.58 22.74 -25.93
C TRP A 277 23.11 23.77 -26.93
N GLU A 278 24.27 23.55 -27.54
CA GLU A 278 24.87 24.44 -28.53
C GLU A 278 24.39 24.20 -29.98
N ASP A 279 23.56 23.17 -30.21
CA ASP A 279 23.03 22.86 -31.53
C ASP A 279 22.01 23.93 -31.98
N PRO A 280 22.18 24.56 -33.16
CA PRO A 280 21.27 25.60 -33.66
C PRO A 280 19.82 25.14 -33.88
N SER A 281 19.56 23.84 -33.96
CA SER A 281 18.20 23.27 -34.10
C SER A 281 17.36 23.37 -32.82
N PHE A 282 17.98 23.71 -31.68
CA PHE A 282 17.30 24.01 -30.42
C PHE A 282 17.32 25.52 -30.18
N GLU A 283 16.19 26.17 -30.44
CA GLU A 283 16.05 27.62 -30.32
C GLU A 283 15.68 28.03 -28.89
N THR A 284 16.21 29.16 -28.42
CA THR A 284 15.83 29.70 -27.08
C THR A 284 14.36 30.10 -27.08
N TYR A 285 13.62 29.69 -26.05
CA TYR A 285 12.20 29.96 -25.90
C TYR A 285 11.94 31.12 -24.95
N GLU A 286 11.26 32.16 -25.46
CA GLU A 286 10.77 33.28 -24.66
C GLU A 286 9.24 33.39 -24.78
N PRO A 287 8.46 33.27 -23.68
CA PRO A 287 6.99 33.24 -23.75
C PRO A 287 6.36 34.41 -24.50
N GLN A 288 6.91 35.62 -24.34
CA GLN A 288 6.37 36.82 -24.99
C GLN A 288 6.71 36.91 -26.49
N ARG A 289 7.77 36.23 -26.95
CA ARG A 289 8.22 36.25 -28.35
C ARG A 289 7.71 35.04 -29.12
N ASP A 290 7.81 33.86 -28.53
CA ASP A 290 7.67 32.57 -29.22
C ASP A 290 6.39 31.81 -28.84
N GLY A 291 5.58 32.36 -27.92
CA GLY A 291 4.39 31.70 -27.39
C GLY A 291 3.37 31.27 -28.44
N ASP A 292 3.08 32.14 -29.41
CA ASP A 292 2.12 31.82 -30.48
C ASP A 292 2.68 30.78 -31.46
N ARG A 293 3.95 30.92 -31.85
CA ARG A 293 4.66 29.94 -32.69
C ARG A 293 4.68 28.55 -32.06
N LEU A 294 4.91 28.47 -30.74
CA LEU A 294 4.86 27.21 -30.01
C LEU A 294 3.47 26.58 -30.02
N ARG A 295 2.43 27.37 -29.78
CA ARG A 295 1.05 26.91 -29.80
C ARG A 295 0.67 26.33 -31.15
N GLU A 296 0.99 27.04 -32.24
CA GLU A 296 0.75 26.58 -33.62
C GLU A 296 1.48 25.27 -33.92
N ALA A 297 2.76 25.16 -33.56
CA ALA A 297 3.56 23.96 -33.78
C ALA A 297 3.02 22.74 -33.00
N LEU A 298 2.59 22.93 -31.74
CA LEU A 298 2.03 21.85 -30.93
C LEU A 298 0.66 21.39 -31.45
N THR A 299 -0.19 22.31 -31.92
CA THR A 299 -1.51 21.97 -32.48
C THR A 299 -1.38 21.22 -33.81
N ALA A 300 -0.42 21.59 -34.66
CA ALA A 300 -0.17 20.92 -35.94
C ALA A 300 0.19 19.43 -35.76
N GLU A 301 0.94 19.09 -34.72
CA GLU A 301 1.36 17.70 -34.42
C GLU A 301 0.25 16.86 -33.75
N ARG A 302 -0.77 17.48 -33.13
CA ARG A 302 -1.94 16.76 -32.57
C ARG A 302 -2.94 16.29 -33.63
N GLY A 303 -2.88 16.80 -34.86
CA GLY A 303 -3.88 16.57 -35.92
C GLY A 303 -3.69 15.32 -36.80
N GLY A 304 -2.86 14.35 -36.40
CA GLY A 304 -2.66 13.08 -37.14
C GLY A 304 -3.72 12.00 -36.81
N PRO A 305 -4.07 11.10 -37.75
CA PRO A 305 -5.17 10.15 -37.56
C PRO A 305 -4.76 8.96 -36.67
N SER A 306 -5.30 8.86 -35.47
CA SER A 306 -5.38 7.59 -34.73
C SER A 306 -6.63 7.52 -33.86
N ASP A 307 -7.80 7.50 -34.51
CA ASP A 307 -9.05 7.01 -33.91
C ASP A 307 -9.26 5.57 -34.37
N LEU A 308 -9.07 4.62 -33.47
CA LEU A 308 -9.71 3.29 -33.57
C LEU A 308 -10.09 2.82 -32.16
N PRO A 309 -11.39 2.78 -31.81
CA PRO A 309 -11.86 2.03 -30.66
C PRO A 309 -11.74 0.54 -30.97
N ILE A 310 -10.97 -0.18 -30.16
CA ILE A 310 -10.91 -1.64 -30.21
C ILE A 310 -12.22 -2.18 -29.61
N GLU A 311 -13.04 -2.82 -30.43
CA GLU A 311 -14.14 -3.66 -29.94
C GLU A 311 -13.56 -4.81 -29.11
N VAL A 312 -13.97 -4.87 -27.84
CA VAL A 312 -13.48 -5.82 -26.86
C VAL A 312 -14.11 -7.19 -27.09
N ALA A 313 -13.29 -8.13 -27.55
CA ALA A 313 -13.57 -9.56 -27.54
C ALA A 313 -13.87 -10.05 -26.11
N THR A 314 -14.65 -11.13 -26.02
CA THR A 314 -15.02 -11.90 -24.82
C THR A 314 -13.85 -12.09 -23.83
N LEU A 315 -13.66 -11.12 -22.93
CA LEU A 315 -12.68 -11.17 -21.86
C LEU A 315 -13.20 -12.05 -20.71
N ASP A 316 -12.33 -12.95 -20.25
CA ASP A 316 -12.54 -13.75 -19.05
C ASP A 316 -12.54 -12.84 -17.81
N VAL A 317 -13.67 -12.69 -17.12
CA VAL A 317 -13.73 -11.90 -15.87
C VAL A 317 -13.01 -12.66 -14.76
N ARG A 318 -11.77 -12.27 -14.51
CA ARG A 318 -10.98 -12.72 -13.35
C ARG A 318 -11.09 -11.68 -12.22
N PRO A 319 -11.25 -12.11 -10.96
CA PRO A 319 -11.21 -11.18 -9.84
C PRO A 319 -9.86 -10.47 -9.79
N PHE A 320 -9.89 -9.16 -9.52
CA PHE A 320 -8.70 -8.44 -9.08
C PHE A 320 -8.22 -8.96 -7.72
N GLY A 321 -6.99 -8.61 -7.32
CA GLY A 321 -6.39 -9.08 -6.06
C GLY A 321 -7.26 -8.81 -4.83
N TYR A 322 -7.74 -7.57 -4.67
CA TYR A 322 -8.63 -7.19 -3.56
C TYR A 322 -10.00 -7.86 -3.64
N GLN A 323 -10.55 -8.09 -4.84
CA GLN A 323 -11.82 -8.82 -4.98
C GLN A 323 -11.66 -10.25 -4.52
N ARG A 324 -10.48 -10.84 -4.74
CA ARG A 324 -10.14 -12.16 -4.23
C ARG A 324 -10.02 -12.14 -2.71
N GLU A 325 -9.39 -11.13 -2.12
CA GLU A 325 -9.33 -10.94 -0.66
C GLU A 325 -10.73 -10.84 -0.04
N ILE A 326 -11.62 -10.02 -0.60
CA ILE A 326 -13.02 -9.91 -0.16
C ILE A 326 -13.74 -11.27 -0.21
N LEU A 327 -13.55 -12.02 -1.30
CA LEU A 327 -14.16 -13.34 -1.44
C LEU A 327 -13.59 -14.35 -0.43
N ASP A 328 -12.29 -14.26 -0.15
CA ASP A 328 -11.62 -15.15 0.81
C ASP A 328 -12.02 -14.81 2.27
N GLU A 329 -12.29 -13.54 2.58
CA GLU A 329 -12.89 -13.09 3.84
C GLU A 329 -14.35 -13.57 3.97
N LEU A 330 -15.16 -13.44 2.92
CA LEU A 330 -16.52 -13.99 2.89
C LEU A 330 -16.54 -15.51 3.09
N ASP A 331 -15.55 -16.22 2.56
CA ASP A 331 -15.38 -17.66 2.81
C ASP A 331 -14.96 -17.93 4.26
N ALA A 332 -14.12 -17.08 4.87
CA ALA A 332 -13.77 -17.18 6.29
C ALA A 332 -15.00 -16.99 7.20
N GLU A 333 -15.83 -15.98 6.94
CA GLU A 333 -17.10 -15.76 7.64
C GLU A 333 -17.97 -17.02 7.66
N ARG A 334 -18.07 -17.71 6.52
CA ARG A 334 -18.94 -18.89 6.38
C ARG A 334 -18.33 -20.16 6.94
N VAL A 335 -17.05 -20.40 6.67
CA VAL A 335 -16.38 -21.68 6.96
C VAL A 335 -15.79 -21.68 8.37
N VAL A 336 -15.18 -20.58 8.81
CA VAL A 336 -14.55 -20.48 10.14
C VAL A 336 -15.59 -20.12 11.19
N HIS A 337 -16.43 -19.12 10.90
CA HIS A 337 -17.34 -18.55 11.88
C HIS A 337 -18.78 -19.04 11.78
N GLY A 338 -19.15 -19.74 10.70
CA GLY A 338 -20.51 -20.19 10.46
C GLY A 338 -21.50 -19.07 10.16
N ARG A 339 -21.02 -17.89 9.75
CA ARG A 339 -21.81 -16.68 9.49
C ARG A 339 -22.15 -16.57 8.00
N TRP A 340 -23.45 -16.60 7.72
CA TRP A 340 -23.99 -16.58 6.35
C TRP A 340 -24.75 -15.29 6.00
N ARG A 341 -24.86 -14.37 6.96
CA ARG A 341 -25.42 -13.03 6.79
C ARG A 341 -24.27 -12.04 6.89
N ASN A 342 -23.82 -11.53 5.75
CA ASN A 342 -22.57 -10.78 5.65
C ASN A 342 -22.82 -9.40 5.02
N LEU A 343 -22.30 -8.35 5.67
CA LEU A 343 -22.28 -6.98 5.15
C LEU A 343 -20.92 -6.68 4.55
N VAL A 344 -20.89 -6.37 3.26
CA VAL A 344 -19.68 -5.97 2.53
C VAL A 344 -19.74 -4.47 2.29
N VAL A 345 -18.79 -3.77 2.88
CA VAL A 345 -18.56 -2.34 2.71
C VAL A 345 -17.48 -2.14 1.66
N MET A 346 -17.79 -1.50 0.54
CA MET A 346 -16.81 -1.22 -0.51
C MET A 346 -16.99 0.19 -1.05
N ALA A 347 -15.88 0.90 -1.25
CA ALA A 347 -15.89 2.22 -1.86
C ALA A 347 -16.63 2.23 -3.21
N THR A 348 -17.34 3.32 -3.51
CA THR A 348 -18.09 3.42 -4.77
C THR A 348 -17.16 3.35 -5.97
N GLY A 349 -17.51 2.57 -7.00
CA GLY A 349 -16.69 2.40 -8.21
C GLY A 349 -15.75 1.19 -8.18
N THR A 350 -15.67 0.45 -7.07
CA THR A 350 -14.73 -0.69 -6.91
C THR A 350 -15.31 -2.06 -7.30
N GLY A 351 -16.45 -2.07 -8.01
CA GLY A 351 -17.03 -3.31 -8.53
C GLY A 351 -17.80 -4.16 -7.50
N LYS A 352 -18.57 -3.54 -6.59
CA LYS A 352 -19.49 -4.23 -5.64
C LYS A 352 -20.30 -5.35 -6.31
N THR A 353 -20.89 -5.04 -7.45
CA THR A 353 -21.69 -5.97 -8.25
C THR A 353 -20.86 -7.12 -8.84
N VAL A 354 -19.60 -6.88 -9.17
CA VAL A 354 -18.69 -7.93 -9.68
C VAL A 354 -18.36 -8.91 -8.56
N VAL A 355 -18.03 -8.41 -7.36
CA VAL A 355 -17.78 -9.25 -6.17
C VAL A 355 -18.99 -10.13 -5.87
N SER A 356 -20.19 -9.56 -5.83
CA SER A 356 -21.40 -10.33 -5.51
C SER A 356 -21.76 -11.37 -6.58
N ALA A 357 -21.47 -11.10 -7.85
CA ALA A 357 -21.60 -12.08 -8.93
C ALA A 357 -20.56 -13.21 -8.83
N LEU A 358 -19.32 -12.89 -8.49
CA LEU A 358 -18.25 -13.87 -8.29
C LEU A 358 -18.51 -14.76 -7.06
N ASP A 359 -19.05 -14.17 -6.00
CA ASP A 359 -19.47 -14.87 -4.78
C ASP A 359 -20.60 -15.86 -5.09
N TYR A 360 -21.66 -15.41 -5.77
CA TYR A 360 -22.72 -16.30 -6.25
C TYR A 360 -22.17 -17.42 -7.14
N ARG A 361 -21.21 -17.13 -8.03
CA ARG A 361 -20.54 -18.16 -8.85
C ARG A 361 -19.83 -19.22 -8.00
N ARG A 362 -19.10 -18.83 -6.94
CA ARG A 362 -18.45 -19.75 -5.99
C ARG A 362 -19.48 -20.60 -5.26
N LEU A 363 -20.52 -19.98 -4.69
CA LEU A 363 -21.58 -20.66 -3.94
C LEU A 363 -22.40 -21.61 -4.82
N ARG A 364 -22.67 -21.25 -6.07
CA ARG A 364 -23.34 -22.11 -7.05
C ARG A 364 -22.47 -23.31 -7.42
N ALA A 365 -21.17 -23.10 -7.64
CA ALA A 365 -20.23 -24.20 -7.90
C ALA A 365 -20.13 -25.17 -6.70
N ALA A 366 -20.20 -24.66 -5.48
CA ALA A 366 -20.26 -25.44 -4.24
C ALA A 366 -21.65 -26.06 -3.96
N ARG A 367 -22.65 -25.82 -4.83
CA ARG A 367 -24.06 -26.26 -4.68
C ARG A 367 -24.74 -25.74 -3.42
N THR A 368 -24.28 -24.60 -2.90
CA THR A 368 -24.83 -23.95 -1.71
C THR A 368 -26.01 -23.03 -2.05
N ALA A 369 -25.98 -22.38 -3.22
CA ALA A 369 -27.05 -21.49 -3.69
C ALA A 369 -27.38 -21.72 -5.17
N GLU A 370 -28.66 -21.91 -5.49
CA GLU A 370 -29.15 -22.00 -6.87
C GLU A 370 -30.12 -20.87 -7.22
N ARG A 371 -30.96 -20.43 -6.27
CA ARG A 371 -31.95 -19.37 -6.47
C ARG A 371 -31.46 -18.04 -5.91
N LEU A 372 -31.53 -16.98 -6.72
CA LEU A 372 -30.98 -15.65 -6.40
C LEU A 372 -32.06 -14.56 -6.45
N LEU A 373 -32.11 -13.70 -5.44
CA LEU A 373 -32.81 -12.43 -5.48
C LEU A 373 -31.80 -11.28 -5.30
N PHE A 374 -31.70 -10.41 -6.30
CA PHE A 374 -30.93 -9.17 -6.23
C PHE A 374 -31.88 -7.98 -6.07
N ILE A 375 -31.66 -7.18 -5.04
CA ILE A 375 -32.52 -6.06 -4.64
C ILE A 375 -31.74 -4.75 -4.79
N ALA A 376 -32.35 -3.77 -5.45
CA ALA A 376 -31.85 -2.40 -5.49
C ALA A 376 -33.02 -1.39 -5.51
N HIS A 377 -32.74 -0.13 -5.20
CA HIS A 377 -33.77 0.91 -5.12
C HIS A 377 -34.08 1.60 -6.47
N ARG A 378 -33.26 1.40 -7.52
CA ARG A 378 -33.42 2.03 -8.84
C ARG A 378 -33.35 1.01 -9.98
N GLU A 379 -34.20 1.21 -10.98
CA GLU A 379 -34.25 0.41 -12.21
C GLU A 379 -32.91 0.33 -12.95
N GLN A 380 -32.23 1.47 -13.10
CA GLN A 380 -30.94 1.52 -13.81
C GLN A 380 -29.85 0.65 -13.14
N LEU A 381 -29.83 0.60 -11.80
CA LEU A 381 -28.90 -0.25 -11.04
C LEU A 381 -29.20 -1.74 -11.25
N LEU A 382 -30.48 -2.11 -11.33
CA LEU A 382 -30.91 -3.49 -11.61
C LEU A 382 -30.47 -3.94 -13.01
N ILE A 383 -30.65 -3.08 -14.02
CA ILE A 383 -30.24 -3.38 -15.41
C ILE A 383 -28.72 -3.55 -15.50
N GLN A 384 -27.95 -2.64 -14.89
CA GLN A 384 -26.48 -2.74 -14.83
C GLN A 384 -26.01 -3.99 -14.09
N SER A 385 -26.69 -4.33 -12.97
CA SER A 385 -26.34 -5.51 -12.18
C SER A 385 -26.62 -6.81 -12.91
N LEU A 386 -27.77 -6.90 -13.58
CA LEU A 386 -28.13 -8.04 -14.42
C LEU A 386 -27.09 -8.26 -15.54
N ALA A 387 -26.68 -7.20 -16.23
CA ALA A 387 -25.65 -7.27 -17.27
C ALA A 387 -24.30 -7.79 -16.71
N THR A 388 -23.91 -7.31 -15.52
CA THR A 388 -22.68 -7.75 -14.84
C THR A 388 -22.72 -9.25 -14.50
N PHE A 389 -23.83 -9.73 -13.94
CA PHE A 389 -24.00 -11.16 -13.61
C PHE A 389 -23.93 -12.05 -14.87
N ARG A 390 -24.57 -11.63 -15.96
CA ARG A 390 -24.51 -12.35 -17.26
C ARG A 390 -23.08 -12.49 -17.77
N HIS A 391 -22.28 -11.44 -17.62
CA HIS A 391 -20.88 -11.44 -18.04
C HIS A 391 -20.00 -12.34 -17.15
N VAL A 392 -20.11 -12.22 -15.83
CA VAL A 392 -19.32 -13.01 -14.85
C VAL A 392 -19.63 -14.50 -14.90
N LEU A 393 -20.91 -14.85 -15.11
CA LEU A 393 -21.38 -16.23 -15.20
C LEU A 393 -21.27 -16.82 -16.61
N ARG A 394 -20.99 -15.98 -17.63
CA ARG A 394 -20.99 -16.34 -19.06
C ARG A 394 -22.32 -16.94 -19.52
N GLN A 395 -23.43 -16.36 -19.07
CA GLN A 395 -24.80 -16.80 -19.39
C GLN A 395 -25.63 -15.59 -19.81
N GLY A 396 -25.86 -15.42 -21.11
CA GLY A 396 -26.58 -14.24 -21.65
C GLY A 396 -28.07 -14.20 -21.33
N ASP A 397 -28.65 -15.35 -20.99
CA ASP A 397 -30.05 -15.56 -20.61
C ASP A 397 -30.28 -15.51 -19.09
N PHE A 398 -29.23 -15.31 -18.29
CA PHE A 398 -29.33 -15.31 -16.84
C PHE A 398 -30.16 -14.13 -16.32
N GLY A 399 -31.11 -14.39 -15.42
CA GLY A 399 -31.82 -13.39 -14.64
C GLY A 399 -33.03 -12.71 -15.33
N GLU A 400 -34.04 -12.40 -14.52
CA GLU A 400 -35.28 -11.71 -14.92
C GLU A 400 -35.48 -10.42 -14.11
N LEU A 401 -35.96 -9.35 -14.75
CA LEU A 401 -36.23 -8.07 -14.08
C LEU A 401 -37.62 -8.05 -13.44
N PHE A 402 -37.71 -7.44 -12.25
CA PHE A 402 -38.96 -7.12 -11.58
C PHE A 402 -39.00 -5.64 -11.19
N VAL A 403 -39.22 -4.80 -12.20
CA VAL A 403 -39.26 -3.33 -12.10
C VAL A 403 -40.01 -2.75 -13.31
N GLY A 404 -40.58 -1.56 -13.17
CA GLY A 404 -41.18 -0.83 -14.30
C GLY A 404 -42.35 -1.55 -15.00
N GLY A 405 -43.07 -2.41 -14.28
CA GLY A 405 -44.18 -3.21 -14.83
C GLY A 405 -43.78 -4.56 -15.43
N GLN A 406 -42.47 -4.86 -15.53
CA GLN A 406 -41.99 -6.20 -15.89
C GLN A 406 -42.22 -7.18 -14.73
N ARG A 407 -42.52 -8.46 -15.02
CA ARG A 407 -42.70 -9.53 -14.03
C ARG A 407 -41.90 -10.79 -14.41
N PRO A 408 -41.18 -11.42 -13.46
CA PRO A 408 -40.50 -12.70 -13.68
C PRO A 408 -41.49 -13.83 -13.98
N ARG A 409 -41.09 -14.77 -14.84
CA ARG A 409 -41.83 -15.99 -15.17
C ARG A 409 -41.35 -17.20 -14.37
N GLU A 410 -40.03 -17.38 -14.26
CA GLU A 410 -39.44 -18.56 -13.64
C GLU A 410 -39.17 -18.36 -12.15
N TRP A 411 -38.98 -17.11 -11.70
CA TRP A 411 -38.68 -16.76 -10.31
C TRP A 411 -37.42 -17.45 -9.76
N LYS A 412 -36.49 -17.90 -10.63
CA LYS A 412 -35.25 -18.56 -10.20
C LYS A 412 -34.13 -17.56 -9.89
N HIS A 413 -33.95 -16.56 -10.76
CA HIS A 413 -32.93 -15.51 -10.60
C HIS A 413 -33.60 -14.16 -10.88
N VAL A 414 -33.91 -13.41 -9.83
CA VAL A 414 -34.75 -12.19 -9.93
C VAL A 414 -33.95 -10.96 -9.56
N PHE A 415 -34.06 -9.91 -10.38
CA PHE A 415 -33.49 -8.57 -10.14
C PHE A 415 -34.64 -7.60 -9.93
N GLY A 416 -35.00 -7.36 -8.67
CA GLY A 416 -36.23 -6.68 -8.29
C GLY A 416 -36.02 -5.34 -7.58
N SER A 417 -36.87 -4.37 -7.89
CA SER A 417 -36.89 -3.13 -7.11
C SER A 417 -37.68 -3.33 -5.82
N VAL A 418 -37.28 -2.68 -4.72
CA VAL A 418 -38.04 -2.76 -3.47
C VAL A 418 -39.49 -2.29 -3.65
N GLN A 419 -39.71 -1.26 -4.47
CA GLN A 419 -41.06 -0.79 -4.79
C GLN A 419 -41.91 -1.90 -5.42
N SER A 420 -41.39 -2.61 -6.43
CA SER A 420 -42.10 -3.72 -7.08
C SER A 420 -42.29 -4.91 -6.14
N LEU A 421 -41.27 -5.26 -5.34
CA LEU A 421 -41.32 -6.35 -4.36
C LEU A 421 -42.37 -6.12 -3.28
N THR A 422 -42.52 -4.88 -2.80
CA THR A 422 -43.54 -4.54 -1.79
C THR A 422 -44.98 -4.50 -2.31
N GLN A 423 -45.17 -4.49 -3.64
CA GLN A 423 -46.51 -4.60 -4.26
C GLN A 423 -47.00 -6.05 -4.34
N LEU A 424 -46.12 -7.03 -4.10
CA LEU A 424 -46.52 -8.43 -3.99
C LEU A 424 -47.22 -8.66 -2.65
N ASP A 425 -48.13 -9.64 -2.64
CA ASP A 425 -48.50 -10.26 -1.38
C ASP A 425 -47.35 -11.18 -0.94
N LEU A 426 -46.58 -10.73 0.06
CA LEU A 426 -45.46 -11.50 0.59
C LEU A 426 -45.91 -12.87 1.13
N ALA A 427 -47.18 -13.04 1.51
CA ALA A 427 -47.70 -14.34 1.95
C ALA A 427 -47.68 -15.39 0.82
N GLU A 428 -47.68 -14.97 -0.45
CA GLU A 428 -47.60 -15.87 -1.61
C GLU A 428 -46.15 -16.26 -1.96
N LEU A 429 -45.15 -15.56 -1.43
CA LEU A 429 -43.73 -15.87 -1.64
C LEU A 429 -43.22 -16.74 -0.50
N ASP A 430 -42.77 -17.96 -0.77
CA ASP A 430 -42.15 -18.81 0.26
C ASP A 430 -40.91 -18.09 0.86
N PRO A 431 -40.84 -17.90 2.19
CA PRO A 431 -39.67 -17.35 2.89
C PRO A 431 -38.32 -17.93 2.45
N ASN A 432 -38.29 -19.23 2.13
CA ASN A 432 -37.07 -19.96 1.75
C ASN A 432 -36.88 -20.11 0.23
N HIS A 433 -37.67 -19.38 -0.57
CA HIS A 433 -37.65 -19.54 -2.02
C HIS A 433 -36.28 -19.19 -2.63
N PHE A 434 -35.61 -18.17 -2.12
CA PHE A 434 -34.29 -17.76 -2.60
C PHE A 434 -33.19 -18.30 -1.67
N ASP A 435 -32.19 -18.99 -2.24
CA ASP A 435 -31.04 -19.47 -1.46
C ASP A 435 -30.09 -18.32 -1.10
N MET A 436 -29.96 -17.35 -2.01
CA MET A 436 -29.13 -16.15 -1.82
C MET A 436 -29.96 -14.88 -2.08
N VAL A 437 -29.93 -13.94 -1.13
CA VAL A 437 -30.49 -12.60 -1.29
C VAL A 437 -29.34 -11.60 -1.23
N ILE A 438 -29.22 -10.79 -2.28
CA ILE A 438 -28.24 -9.71 -2.38
C ILE A 438 -29.00 -8.40 -2.35
N VAL A 439 -28.57 -7.47 -1.51
CA VAL A 439 -29.19 -6.16 -1.39
C VAL A 439 -28.12 -5.09 -1.57
N ASP A 440 -28.20 -4.36 -2.67
CA ASP A 440 -27.30 -3.23 -2.96
C ASP A 440 -27.81 -1.94 -2.31
N GLU A 441 -26.88 -1.10 -1.90
CA GLU A 441 -27.10 0.07 -1.04
C GLU A 441 -27.87 -0.29 0.25
N PHE A 442 -27.34 -1.28 0.99
CA PHE A 442 -27.94 -1.83 2.20
C PHE A 442 -28.22 -0.79 3.30
N HIS A 443 -27.58 0.39 3.26
CA HIS A 443 -27.87 1.47 4.21
C HIS A 443 -29.35 1.93 4.19
N HIS A 444 -30.13 1.55 3.16
CA HIS A 444 -31.58 1.75 3.10
C HIS A 444 -32.42 0.69 3.86
N ALA A 445 -31.84 -0.38 4.38
CA ALA A 445 -32.55 -1.53 4.95
C ALA A 445 -33.49 -1.22 6.13
N GLU A 446 -33.25 -0.10 6.81
CA GLU A 446 -34.07 0.40 7.93
C GLU A 446 -35.39 1.06 7.49
N ALA A 447 -35.59 1.30 6.19
CA ALA A 447 -36.89 1.75 5.71
C ALA A 447 -37.94 0.65 5.89
N ALA A 448 -39.15 1.02 6.33
CA ALA A 448 -40.24 0.06 6.62
C ALA A 448 -40.53 -0.92 5.45
N THR A 449 -40.32 -0.47 4.21
CA THR A 449 -40.45 -1.30 3.00
C THR A 449 -39.37 -2.39 2.89
N TYR A 450 -38.12 -2.07 3.21
CA TYR A 450 -37.03 -3.05 3.25
C TYR A 450 -37.19 -3.99 4.44
N THR A 451 -37.46 -3.44 5.63
CA THR A 451 -37.62 -4.23 6.86
C THR A 451 -38.68 -5.30 6.70
N ARG A 452 -39.87 -4.95 6.18
CA ARG A 452 -40.96 -5.91 5.93
C ARG A 452 -40.57 -7.06 5.00
N LEU A 453 -39.76 -6.76 3.97
CA LEU A 453 -39.30 -7.77 3.01
C LEU A 453 -38.20 -8.66 3.63
N LEU A 454 -37.23 -8.07 4.32
CA LEU A 454 -36.11 -8.78 4.94
C LEU A 454 -36.53 -9.63 6.14
N GLU A 455 -37.56 -9.22 6.89
CA GLU A 455 -38.15 -10.04 7.97
C GLU A 455 -38.88 -11.28 7.43
N HIS A 456 -39.47 -11.17 6.23
CA HIS A 456 -40.18 -12.27 5.59
C HIS A 456 -39.23 -13.29 4.96
N LEU A 457 -38.17 -12.83 4.29
CA LEU A 457 -37.22 -13.70 3.60
C LEU A 457 -36.27 -14.41 4.57
N GLN A 458 -36.09 -15.72 4.41
CA GLN A 458 -35.14 -16.54 5.17
C GLN A 458 -34.14 -17.25 4.25
N PRO A 459 -33.29 -16.51 3.52
CA PRO A 459 -32.30 -17.12 2.64
C PRO A 459 -31.20 -17.81 3.45
N LYS A 460 -30.56 -18.80 2.84
CA LYS A 460 -29.32 -19.39 3.40
C LYS A 460 -28.21 -18.35 3.45
N VAL A 461 -28.12 -17.50 2.43
CA VAL A 461 -27.10 -16.46 2.30
C VAL A 461 -27.76 -15.09 2.15
N LEU A 462 -27.46 -14.17 3.06
CA LEU A 462 -27.83 -12.76 2.93
C LEU A 462 -26.56 -11.93 2.75
N LEU A 463 -26.45 -11.23 1.63
CA LEU A 463 -25.32 -10.38 1.31
C LEU A 463 -25.78 -8.92 1.18
N GLY A 464 -25.41 -8.09 2.14
CA GLY A 464 -25.59 -6.64 2.04
C GLY A 464 -24.38 -6.01 1.36
N LEU A 465 -24.60 -5.18 0.35
CA LEU A 465 -23.54 -4.38 -0.28
C LEU A 465 -23.82 -2.92 0.04
N THR A 466 -22.83 -2.21 0.57
CA THR A 466 -22.94 -0.77 0.81
C THR A 466 -21.58 -0.11 0.66
N ALA A 467 -21.55 1.20 0.46
CA ALA A 467 -20.31 1.96 0.65
C ALA A 467 -20.13 2.38 2.11
N THR A 468 -21.20 2.29 2.91
CA THR A 468 -21.31 2.93 4.22
C THR A 468 -22.29 2.15 5.11
N PRO A 469 -21.85 1.60 6.25
CA PRO A 469 -22.75 0.90 7.18
C PRO A 469 -23.53 1.88 8.09
N GLU A 470 -22.96 3.05 8.38
CA GLU A 470 -23.56 4.06 9.25
C GLU A 470 -24.47 5.01 8.47
N ARG A 471 -25.64 5.34 9.02
CA ARG A 471 -26.56 6.35 8.46
C ARG A 471 -26.37 7.73 9.09
N THR A 472 -26.77 8.76 8.35
CA THR A 472 -26.77 10.17 8.78
C THR A 472 -27.74 10.46 9.94
N ASP A 473 -28.72 9.60 10.19
CA ASP A 473 -29.66 9.69 11.31
C ASP A 473 -29.19 8.94 12.56
N GLY A 474 -28.00 8.33 12.51
CA GLY A 474 -27.40 7.57 13.61
C GLY A 474 -27.94 6.14 13.76
N ALA A 475 -28.79 5.67 12.86
CA ALA A 475 -29.23 4.28 12.82
C ALA A 475 -28.18 3.39 12.16
N ASP A 476 -28.02 2.18 12.69
CA ASP A 476 -26.97 1.25 12.31
C ASP A 476 -27.54 0.00 11.61
N VAL A 477 -27.21 -0.17 10.33
CA VAL A 477 -27.70 -1.31 9.55
C VAL A 477 -27.00 -2.63 9.90
N ARG A 478 -25.93 -2.57 10.69
CA ARG A 478 -25.20 -3.77 11.18
C ARG A 478 -26.09 -4.68 12.02
N ARG A 479 -27.24 -4.20 12.55
CA ARG A 479 -28.20 -5.06 13.28
C ARG A 479 -28.69 -6.27 12.48
N TRP A 480 -28.70 -6.19 11.15
CA TRP A 480 -29.08 -7.31 10.26
C TRP A 480 -27.98 -8.37 10.12
N PHE A 481 -26.79 -8.08 10.65
CA PHE A 481 -25.55 -8.83 10.52
C PHE A 481 -24.85 -8.99 11.89
N ASP A 482 -25.64 -9.12 12.96
CA ASP A 482 -25.18 -9.29 14.35
C ASP A 482 -24.24 -8.16 14.84
N GLY A 483 -24.47 -6.92 14.40
CA GLY A 483 -23.67 -5.77 14.79
C GLY A 483 -22.32 -5.65 14.07
N ARG A 484 -22.06 -6.49 13.05
CA ARG A 484 -20.75 -6.60 12.40
C ARG A 484 -20.75 -6.18 10.94
N THR A 485 -19.56 -5.83 10.46
CA THR A 485 -19.24 -5.70 9.03
C THR A 485 -18.32 -6.86 8.67
N ALA A 486 -18.68 -7.65 7.67
CA ALA A 486 -17.92 -8.84 7.29
C ALA A 486 -16.64 -8.48 6.54
N VAL A 487 -16.71 -7.50 5.63
CA VAL A 487 -15.58 -7.04 4.83
C VAL A 487 -15.66 -5.54 4.63
N GLU A 488 -14.54 -4.84 4.74
CA GLU A 488 -14.44 -3.41 4.44
C GLU A 488 -13.26 -3.14 3.49
N LEU A 489 -13.57 -2.85 2.22
CA LEU A 489 -12.56 -2.43 1.25
C LEU A 489 -12.24 -0.95 1.42
N ARG A 490 -10.99 -0.66 1.75
CA ARG A 490 -10.50 0.71 1.94
C ARG A 490 -10.25 1.39 0.59
N LEU A 491 -10.49 2.69 0.55
CA LEU A 491 -10.31 3.52 -0.65
C LEU A 491 -8.89 3.42 -1.25
N TRP A 492 -7.89 3.30 -0.37
CA TRP A 492 -6.48 3.17 -0.73
C TRP A 492 -6.19 2.08 -1.78
N GLU A 493 -6.71 0.87 -1.54
CA GLU A 493 -6.41 -0.31 -2.36
C GLU A 493 -7.00 -0.18 -3.76
N ALA A 494 -8.16 0.48 -3.88
CA ALA A 494 -8.79 0.77 -5.15
C ALA A 494 -8.00 1.79 -5.99
N LEU A 495 -7.36 2.76 -5.35
CA LEU A 495 -6.49 3.74 -6.02
C LEU A 495 -5.18 3.11 -6.48
N GLU A 496 -4.55 2.28 -5.64
CA GLU A 496 -3.29 1.60 -5.97
C GLU A 496 -3.41 0.69 -7.21
N GLN A 497 -4.61 0.14 -7.45
CA GLN A 497 -4.89 -0.75 -8.58
C GLN A 497 -5.45 -0.03 -9.81
N GLY A 498 -5.51 1.31 -9.80
CA GLY A 498 -5.98 2.11 -10.93
C GLY A 498 -7.46 1.97 -11.25
N LEU A 499 -8.28 1.49 -10.30
CA LEU A 499 -9.73 1.34 -10.47
C LEU A 499 -10.50 2.64 -10.26
N LEU A 500 -9.84 3.58 -9.58
CA LEU A 500 -10.33 4.92 -9.32
C LEU A 500 -9.34 5.93 -9.89
N ALA A 501 -9.86 7.08 -10.31
CA ALA A 501 -9.03 8.21 -10.70
C ALA A 501 -8.22 8.66 -9.47
N PRO A 502 -6.90 8.89 -9.63
CA PRO A 502 -6.07 9.42 -8.55
C PRO A 502 -6.55 10.82 -8.14
N PHE A 503 -6.25 11.24 -6.92
CA PHE A 503 -6.70 12.55 -6.41
C PHE A 503 -5.56 13.44 -5.93
N GLN A 504 -5.73 14.76 -6.06
CA GLN A 504 -4.87 15.78 -5.46
C GLN A 504 -5.69 16.49 -4.39
N TYR A 505 -5.36 16.25 -3.13
CA TYR A 505 -6.03 16.83 -1.98
C TYR A 505 -5.23 18.00 -1.45
N PHE A 506 -5.85 19.17 -1.41
CA PHE A 506 -5.29 20.39 -0.86
C PHE A 506 -6.10 20.80 0.38
N GLY A 507 -5.50 20.62 1.56
CA GLY A 507 -6.02 21.10 2.83
C GLY A 507 -5.55 22.53 3.08
N ILE A 508 -6.45 23.49 2.83
CA ILE A 508 -6.17 24.92 2.86
C ILE A 508 -6.60 25.46 4.22
N HIS A 509 -5.78 26.34 4.81
CA HIS A 509 -6.15 26.96 6.08
C HIS A 509 -7.33 27.93 5.90
N ASP A 510 -8.39 27.72 6.69
CA ASP A 510 -9.55 28.62 6.81
C ASP A 510 -9.45 29.39 8.14
N ASP A 511 -9.49 30.71 8.12
CA ASP A 511 -9.36 31.55 9.33
C ASP A 511 -10.62 31.50 10.22
N VAL A 512 -11.68 30.81 9.79
CA VAL A 512 -12.92 30.70 10.55
C VAL A 512 -12.72 29.85 11.82
N ALA A 513 -12.97 30.46 12.98
CA ALA A 513 -12.97 29.79 14.28
C ALA A 513 -14.26 28.96 14.47
N LEU A 514 -14.16 27.64 14.30
CA LEU A 514 -15.28 26.70 14.45
C LEU A 514 -15.32 26.07 15.86
N ASP A 515 -14.21 26.10 16.59
CA ASP A 515 -14.02 25.55 17.93
C ASP A 515 -14.94 26.16 19.00
N GLN A 516 -15.46 27.37 18.74
CA GLN A 516 -16.39 28.08 19.62
C GLN A 516 -17.87 27.82 19.30
N LEU A 517 -18.18 27.14 18.19
CA LEU A 517 -19.55 26.86 17.79
C LEU A 517 -20.17 25.73 18.62
N ARG A 518 -21.50 25.72 18.72
CA ARG A 518 -22.19 24.68 19.48
C ARG A 518 -21.99 23.30 18.85
N TRP A 519 -21.47 22.38 19.66
CA TRP A 519 -21.23 20.99 19.33
C TRP A 519 -22.20 20.07 20.05
N ARG A 520 -22.80 19.11 19.34
CA ARG A 520 -23.63 18.05 19.93
C ARG A 520 -23.02 16.69 19.62
N ARG A 521 -22.68 15.95 20.68
CA ARG A 521 -22.12 14.59 20.58
C ARG A 521 -22.98 13.70 19.67
N GLY A 522 -22.39 13.13 18.62
CA GLY A 522 -23.07 12.27 17.64
C GLY A 522 -23.88 13.00 16.55
N ARG A 523 -24.02 14.33 16.60
CA ARG A 523 -24.68 15.13 15.54
C ARG A 523 -23.78 16.24 14.95
N GLY A 524 -22.62 16.48 15.54
CA GLY A 524 -21.65 17.48 15.10
C GLY A 524 -22.09 18.91 15.38
N TYR A 525 -21.68 19.84 14.51
CA TYR A 525 -21.99 21.26 14.60
C TYR A 525 -23.46 21.60 14.32
N ASP A 526 -23.95 22.69 14.93
CA ASP A 526 -25.24 23.27 14.57
C ASP A 526 -25.21 23.90 13.16
N ALA A 527 -26.04 23.39 12.25
CA ALA A 527 -26.07 23.81 10.85
C ALA A 527 -26.50 25.28 10.65
N ALA A 528 -27.32 25.83 11.57
CA ALA A 528 -27.76 27.22 11.47
C ALA A 528 -26.63 28.18 11.87
N GLU A 529 -25.88 27.86 12.93
CA GLU A 529 -24.69 28.64 13.31
C GLU A 529 -23.62 28.61 12.21
N LEU A 530 -23.32 27.42 11.67
CA LEU A 530 -22.39 27.28 10.54
C LEU A 530 -22.84 28.08 9.31
N THR A 531 -24.14 28.06 8.98
CA THR A 531 -24.67 28.83 7.86
C THR A 531 -24.44 30.32 8.08
N ASN A 532 -24.76 30.85 9.26
CA ASN A 532 -24.59 32.26 9.58
C ASN A 532 -23.14 32.71 9.47
N VAL A 533 -22.20 31.89 9.95
CA VAL A 533 -20.76 32.17 9.85
C VAL A 533 -20.30 32.14 8.39
N TYR A 534 -20.71 31.13 7.61
CA TYR A 534 -20.27 30.97 6.22
C TYR A 534 -20.92 31.90 5.21
N THR A 535 -22.09 32.46 5.51
CA THR A 535 -22.75 33.47 4.67
C THR A 535 -22.65 34.89 5.24
N GLY A 536 -21.92 35.07 6.34
CA GLY A 536 -21.82 36.35 7.06
C GLY A 536 -20.99 37.41 6.32
N ASP A 537 -19.96 36.99 5.58
CA ASP A 537 -19.12 37.86 4.77
C ASP A 537 -18.55 37.16 3.51
N ASP A 538 -17.83 37.92 2.69
CA ASP A 538 -17.21 37.45 1.45
C ASP A 538 -15.72 37.07 1.60
N HIS A 539 -15.14 37.17 2.81
CA HIS A 539 -13.72 36.88 3.03
C HIS A 539 -13.40 35.42 2.69
N ARG A 540 -14.20 34.49 3.23
CA ARG A 540 -14.05 33.06 2.94
C ARG A 540 -14.25 32.75 1.45
N VAL A 541 -15.17 33.44 0.79
CA VAL A 541 -15.43 33.25 -0.65
C VAL A 541 -14.22 33.67 -1.50
N ARG A 542 -13.54 34.77 -1.13
CA ARG A 542 -12.31 35.18 -1.82
C ARG A 542 -11.21 34.14 -1.66
N LEU A 543 -11.04 33.57 -0.47
CA LEU A 543 -10.11 32.46 -0.23
C LEU A 543 -10.46 31.24 -1.12
N ILE A 544 -11.74 30.88 -1.21
CA ILE A 544 -12.20 29.76 -2.03
C ILE A 544 -11.91 30.00 -3.52
N LEU A 545 -12.23 31.19 -4.04
CA LEU A 545 -11.97 31.53 -5.44
C LEU A 545 -10.47 31.57 -5.74
N GLN A 546 -9.66 32.12 -4.85
CA GLN A 546 -8.20 32.13 -4.99
C GLN A 546 -7.65 30.70 -5.06
N ALA A 547 -8.09 29.82 -4.16
CA ALA A 547 -7.71 28.41 -4.18
C ALA A 547 -8.11 27.70 -5.47
N VAL A 548 -9.30 27.98 -6.02
CA VAL A 548 -9.73 27.46 -7.32
C VAL A 548 -8.79 27.94 -8.43
N MET A 549 -8.45 29.23 -8.47
CA MET A 549 -7.54 29.79 -9.48
C MET A 549 -6.11 29.21 -9.38
N ASP A 550 -5.63 28.95 -8.16
CA ASP A 550 -4.26 28.49 -7.91
C ASP A 550 -4.07 26.98 -8.13
N LYS A 551 -5.13 26.19 -7.90
CA LYS A 551 -5.04 24.73 -7.86
C LYS A 551 -5.77 24.04 -9.01
N VAL A 552 -6.80 24.65 -9.61
CA VAL A 552 -7.52 24.10 -10.78
C VAL A 552 -6.87 24.60 -12.07
N ALA A 553 -6.64 23.69 -13.02
CA ALA A 553 -5.91 24.00 -14.25
C ALA A 553 -6.63 25.05 -15.11
N ASP A 554 -7.92 24.87 -15.35
CA ASP A 554 -8.80 25.81 -16.06
C ASP A 554 -10.18 25.85 -15.38
N PRO A 555 -10.47 26.88 -14.55
CA PRO A 555 -11.77 27.04 -13.91
C PRO A 555 -12.94 27.17 -14.88
N GLY A 556 -12.71 27.56 -16.14
CA GLY A 556 -13.74 27.66 -17.18
C GLY A 556 -14.08 26.32 -17.85
N GLN A 557 -13.26 25.28 -17.65
CA GLN A 557 -13.49 23.92 -18.13
C GLN A 557 -13.72 22.91 -17.00
N MET A 558 -13.63 23.35 -15.74
CA MET A 558 -13.80 22.47 -14.59
C MET A 558 -15.21 21.92 -14.50
N ARG A 559 -15.31 20.73 -13.91
CA ARG A 559 -16.58 20.05 -13.61
C ARG A 559 -16.62 19.77 -12.12
N ALA A 560 -17.05 20.78 -11.37
CA ALA A 560 -16.96 20.83 -9.91
C ALA A 560 -18.26 20.46 -9.18
N LEU A 561 -18.11 19.74 -8.07
CA LEU A 561 -19.16 19.55 -7.07
C LEU A 561 -18.78 20.26 -5.76
N GLY A 562 -19.62 21.17 -5.29
CA GLY A 562 -19.43 21.89 -4.02
C GLY A 562 -20.41 21.46 -2.95
N PHE A 563 -19.89 21.00 -1.80
CA PHE A 563 -20.70 20.50 -0.68
C PHE A 563 -20.89 21.58 0.38
N CYS A 564 -22.13 22.09 0.49
CA CYS A 564 -22.50 23.19 1.38
C CYS A 564 -23.22 22.70 2.66
N VAL A 565 -23.19 23.52 3.71
CA VAL A 565 -23.91 23.27 4.98
C VAL A 565 -25.43 23.31 4.80
N SER A 566 -25.96 24.27 4.04
CA SER A 566 -27.40 24.52 3.93
C SER A 566 -27.79 25.05 2.55
N ILE A 567 -29.11 25.05 2.26
CA ILE A 567 -29.64 25.53 0.97
C ILE A 567 -29.26 27.00 0.76
N GLN A 568 -29.33 27.80 1.83
CA GLN A 568 -28.91 29.20 1.82
C GLN A 568 -27.43 29.35 1.45
N HIS A 569 -26.55 28.52 2.03
CA HIS A 569 -25.13 28.53 1.70
C HIS A 569 -24.87 28.09 0.24
N ALA A 570 -25.58 27.07 -0.27
CA ALA A 570 -25.45 26.65 -1.68
C ALA A 570 -25.87 27.74 -2.67
N GLN A 571 -26.96 28.46 -2.37
CA GLN A 571 -27.42 29.61 -3.17
C GLN A 571 -26.43 30.77 -3.10
N PHE A 572 -25.89 31.06 -1.91
CA PHE A 572 -24.87 32.09 -1.70
C PHE A 572 -23.62 31.82 -2.53
N MET A 573 -23.05 30.61 -2.45
CA MET A 573 -21.88 30.23 -3.25
C MET A 573 -22.14 30.30 -4.75
N THR A 574 -23.33 29.86 -5.19
CA THR A 574 -23.76 29.96 -6.60
C THR A 574 -23.75 31.40 -7.09
N ALA A 575 -24.30 32.33 -6.31
CA ALA A 575 -24.32 33.75 -6.70
C ALA A 575 -22.90 34.33 -6.82
N ARG A 576 -22.01 33.99 -5.89
CA ARG A 576 -20.63 34.51 -5.88
C ARG A 576 -19.74 33.93 -6.97
N PHE A 577 -19.87 32.64 -7.27
CA PHE A 577 -19.13 32.02 -8.38
C PHE A 577 -19.57 32.59 -9.73
N ASN A 578 -20.87 32.76 -9.94
CA ASN A 578 -21.38 33.42 -11.15
C ASN A 578 -20.89 34.87 -11.27
N ALA A 579 -20.84 35.62 -10.17
CA ALA A 579 -20.29 36.98 -10.15
C ALA A 579 -18.77 37.02 -10.46
N ALA A 580 -18.05 35.95 -10.14
CA ALA A 580 -16.63 35.77 -10.49
C ALA A 580 -16.41 35.23 -11.92
N GLY A 581 -17.47 35.06 -12.71
CA GLY A 581 -17.38 34.57 -14.09
C GLY A 581 -17.29 33.04 -14.22
N ILE A 582 -17.65 32.30 -13.17
CA ILE A 582 -17.69 30.83 -13.16
C ILE A 582 -19.15 30.35 -13.16
N PRO A 583 -19.69 29.94 -14.32
CA PRO A 583 -21.05 29.41 -14.45
C PRO A 583 -21.36 28.32 -13.40
N SER A 584 -22.34 28.58 -12.54
CA SER A 584 -22.66 27.71 -11.40
C SER A 584 -24.15 27.59 -11.14
N LEU A 585 -24.61 26.44 -10.62
CA LEU A 585 -26.00 26.20 -10.23
C LEU A 585 -26.12 25.55 -8.83
N ALA A 586 -27.18 25.90 -8.10
CA ALA A 586 -27.54 25.23 -6.85
C ALA A 586 -28.52 24.08 -7.13
N VAL A 587 -28.21 22.87 -6.67
CA VAL A 587 -29.07 21.69 -6.80
C VAL A 587 -29.37 21.13 -5.40
N THR A 588 -30.63 21.21 -4.98
CA THR A 588 -31.05 20.92 -3.61
C THR A 588 -32.26 19.98 -3.57
N SER A 589 -32.74 19.64 -2.38
CA SER A 589 -33.89 18.74 -2.19
C SER A 589 -35.19 19.26 -2.80
N THR A 590 -35.30 20.57 -3.03
CA THR A 590 -36.47 21.20 -3.66
C THR A 590 -36.38 21.24 -5.18
N THR A 591 -35.26 20.86 -5.80
CA THR A 591 -35.08 20.85 -7.25
C THR A 591 -35.78 19.64 -7.90
N SER A 592 -36.57 19.86 -8.96
CA SER A 592 -37.31 18.79 -9.64
C SER A 592 -36.39 17.75 -10.29
N ARG A 593 -36.92 16.56 -10.61
CA ARG A 593 -36.15 15.49 -11.26
C ARG A 593 -35.68 15.89 -12.66
N GLU A 594 -36.52 16.58 -13.45
CA GLU A 594 -36.10 17.06 -14.77
C GLU A 594 -35.01 18.13 -14.67
N GLN A 595 -35.16 19.09 -13.75
CA GLN A 595 -34.17 20.15 -13.54
C GLN A 595 -32.82 19.58 -13.06
N ARG A 596 -32.85 18.56 -12.21
CA ARG A 596 -31.64 17.87 -11.75
C ARG A 596 -30.93 17.16 -12.90
N ALA A 597 -31.67 16.45 -13.74
CA ALA A 597 -31.11 15.78 -14.92
C ALA A 597 -30.50 16.80 -15.90
N ALA A 598 -31.17 17.93 -16.11
CA ALA A 598 -30.67 19.03 -16.93
C ALA A 598 -29.39 19.66 -16.35
N ALA A 599 -29.32 19.90 -15.03
CA ALA A 599 -28.13 20.44 -14.38
C ALA A 599 -26.92 19.49 -14.47
N LEU A 600 -27.14 18.18 -14.33
CA LEU A 600 -26.08 17.17 -14.49
C LEU A 600 -25.59 17.07 -15.94
N ALA A 601 -26.50 17.16 -16.92
CA ALA A 601 -26.13 17.24 -18.33
C ALA A 601 -25.34 18.51 -18.63
N ALA A 602 -25.78 19.65 -18.10
CA ALA A 602 -25.11 20.94 -18.25
C ALA A 602 -23.69 20.94 -17.68
N LEU A 603 -23.47 20.26 -16.54
CA LEU A 603 -22.15 20.06 -15.94
C LEU A 603 -21.27 19.15 -16.82
N ARG A 604 -21.82 18.04 -17.34
CA ARG A 604 -21.08 17.13 -18.21
C ARG A 604 -20.59 17.83 -19.48
N ASP A 605 -21.49 18.60 -20.10
CA ASP A 605 -21.26 19.27 -21.38
C ASP A 605 -20.46 20.58 -21.23
N GLY A 606 -20.09 20.99 -20.00
CA GLY A 606 -19.24 22.15 -19.72
C GLY A 606 -19.94 23.52 -19.78
N THR A 607 -21.28 23.53 -19.95
CA THR A 607 -22.08 24.78 -19.92
C THR A 607 -22.23 25.36 -18.52
N VAL A 608 -22.08 24.52 -17.49
CA VAL A 608 -22.00 24.89 -16.08
C VAL A 608 -20.74 24.25 -15.53
N ASN A 609 -19.97 24.99 -14.76
CA ASN A 609 -18.68 24.55 -14.21
C ASN A 609 -18.78 24.04 -12.77
N ALA A 610 -19.74 24.53 -11.97
CA ALA A 610 -19.93 24.07 -10.59
C ALA A 610 -21.39 23.81 -10.23
N LEU A 611 -21.65 22.67 -9.57
CA LEU A 611 -22.91 22.41 -8.89
C LEU A 611 -22.74 22.47 -7.37
N PHE A 612 -23.43 23.38 -6.71
CA PHE A 612 -23.47 23.47 -5.25
C PHE A 612 -24.66 22.69 -4.70
N THR A 613 -24.44 21.82 -3.73
CA THR A 613 -25.47 20.93 -3.18
C THR A 613 -25.44 20.83 -1.67
N VAL A 614 -26.55 20.32 -1.13
CA VAL A 614 -26.73 19.97 0.28
C VAL A 614 -27.30 18.56 0.31
N ASP A 615 -26.45 17.59 0.66
CA ASP A 615 -26.77 16.16 0.86
C ASP A 615 -27.47 15.41 -0.30
N LEU A 616 -27.75 16.05 -1.43
CA LEU A 616 -28.51 15.47 -2.56
C LEU A 616 -27.67 14.55 -3.45
N PHE A 617 -26.36 14.80 -3.50
CA PHE A 617 -25.40 14.03 -4.31
C PHE A 617 -24.58 13.05 -3.49
N ASN A 618 -24.97 12.83 -2.23
CA ASN A 618 -24.34 11.82 -1.38
C ASN A 618 -24.55 10.40 -1.96
N GLU A 619 -25.63 10.13 -2.72
CA GLU A 619 -25.95 8.82 -3.32
C GLU A 619 -26.53 8.92 -4.75
N GLY A 620 -26.05 8.04 -5.66
CA GLY A 620 -26.73 7.78 -6.94
C GLY A 620 -26.65 8.87 -8.02
N VAL A 621 -25.60 9.70 -8.02
CA VAL A 621 -25.23 10.54 -9.18
C VAL A 621 -24.07 9.89 -9.92
N ASP A 622 -24.26 9.63 -11.21
CA ASP A 622 -23.27 9.03 -12.09
C ASP A 622 -22.78 10.07 -13.11
N VAL A 623 -21.79 10.85 -12.70
CA VAL A 623 -21.09 11.79 -13.59
C VAL A 623 -19.59 11.51 -13.49
N PRO A 624 -19.06 10.55 -14.28
CA PRO A 624 -17.64 10.21 -14.24
C PRO A 624 -16.71 11.38 -14.59
N SER A 625 -17.22 12.38 -15.31
CA SER A 625 -16.46 13.56 -15.74
C SER A 625 -16.17 14.59 -14.64
N VAL A 626 -16.69 14.43 -13.41
CA VAL A 626 -16.36 15.33 -12.29
C VAL A 626 -14.86 15.28 -12.00
N ASP A 627 -14.18 16.42 -12.14
CA ASP A 627 -12.74 16.59 -11.97
C ASP A 627 -12.36 17.41 -10.74
N THR A 628 -13.34 18.06 -10.09
CA THR A 628 -13.10 18.95 -8.95
C THR A 628 -14.13 18.73 -7.85
N VAL A 629 -13.70 18.63 -6.59
CA VAL A 629 -14.56 18.55 -5.40
C VAL A 629 -14.19 19.65 -4.42
N LEU A 630 -15.18 20.44 -4.00
CA LEU A 630 -15.04 21.52 -3.03
C LEU A 630 -15.73 21.12 -1.72
N PHE A 631 -14.94 20.87 -0.67
CA PHE A 631 -15.45 20.64 0.69
C PHE A 631 -15.62 21.99 1.40
N LEU A 632 -16.82 22.56 1.31
CA LEU A 632 -17.13 23.89 1.87
C LEU A 632 -17.79 23.83 3.26
N ARG A 633 -17.86 22.63 3.85
CA ARG A 633 -18.42 22.36 5.17
C ARG A 633 -17.53 21.42 5.98
N PRO A 634 -17.56 21.50 7.32
CA PRO A 634 -16.86 20.56 8.17
C PRO A 634 -17.59 19.20 8.12
N THR A 635 -17.10 18.28 7.29
CA THR A 635 -17.63 16.93 7.20
C THR A 635 -16.90 16.04 8.22
N GLU A 636 -17.48 15.87 9.40
CA GLU A 636 -16.92 15.04 10.49
C GLU A 636 -16.94 13.54 10.13
N SER A 637 -18.09 13.08 9.65
CA SER A 637 -18.29 11.68 9.31
C SER A 637 -17.37 11.27 8.16
N ALA A 638 -16.42 10.37 8.44
CA ALA A 638 -15.54 9.78 7.42
C ALA A 638 -16.36 9.12 6.30
N THR A 639 -17.50 8.53 6.67
CA THR A 639 -18.52 7.94 5.81
C THR A 639 -19.05 8.93 4.76
N VAL A 640 -19.56 10.08 5.20
CA VAL A 640 -20.06 11.12 4.29
C VAL A 640 -18.93 11.72 3.46
N PHE A 641 -17.77 11.92 4.06
CA PHE A 641 -16.58 12.43 3.37
C PHE A 641 -16.16 11.52 2.21
N LEU A 642 -16.09 10.20 2.43
CA LEU A 642 -15.74 9.22 1.40
C LEU A 642 -16.82 9.11 0.31
N GLN A 643 -18.11 9.18 0.66
CA GLN A 643 -19.18 9.18 -0.34
C GLN A 643 -19.07 10.37 -1.29
N GLN A 644 -18.82 11.56 -0.74
CA GLN A 644 -18.65 12.82 -1.47
C GLN A 644 -17.41 12.77 -2.37
N LEU A 645 -16.28 12.33 -1.81
CA LEU A 645 -15.04 12.15 -2.55
C LEU A 645 -15.18 11.12 -3.68
N GLY A 646 -15.81 9.99 -3.39
CA GLY A 646 -16.04 8.87 -4.32
C GLY A 646 -16.84 9.23 -5.58
N ARG A 647 -17.52 10.38 -5.60
CA ARG A 647 -18.16 10.92 -6.82
C ARG A 647 -17.13 11.41 -7.83
N GLY A 648 -16.06 12.06 -7.37
CA GLY A 648 -14.97 12.54 -8.21
C GLY A 648 -13.96 11.46 -8.60
N LEU A 649 -13.91 10.34 -7.87
CA LEU A 649 -12.90 9.29 -8.05
C LEU A 649 -13.20 8.29 -9.18
N ARG A 650 -14.31 8.43 -9.93
CA ARG A 650 -14.60 7.54 -11.08
C ARG A 650 -13.63 7.80 -12.23
N LEU A 651 -13.28 6.81 -13.04
CA LEU A 651 -12.45 7.01 -14.24
C LEU A 651 -13.24 7.70 -15.37
N SER A 652 -12.59 8.55 -16.15
CA SER A 652 -13.13 9.21 -17.35
C SER A 652 -11.97 9.56 -18.29
N GLU A 653 -12.16 9.44 -19.61
CA GLU A 653 -11.09 9.66 -20.62
C GLU A 653 -10.48 11.06 -20.54
N ASP A 654 -11.30 12.09 -20.30
CA ASP A 654 -10.86 13.48 -20.19
C ASP A 654 -10.32 13.85 -18.79
N LYS A 655 -10.29 12.89 -17.85
CA LYS A 655 -9.93 13.14 -16.45
C LYS A 655 -8.68 12.40 -16.02
N ALA A 656 -7.59 13.15 -15.90
CA ALA A 656 -6.31 12.62 -15.41
C ALA A 656 -6.29 12.40 -13.89
N CYS A 657 -6.92 13.28 -13.10
CA CYS A 657 -7.01 13.18 -11.64
C CYS A 657 -8.16 14.03 -11.10
N LEU A 658 -8.60 13.73 -9.88
CA LEU A 658 -9.57 14.53 -9.12
C LEU A 658 -8.84 15.60 -8.30
N THR A 659 -9.17 16.87 -8.49
CA THR A 659 -8.72 17.96 -7.61
C THR A 659 -9.69 18.11 -6.44
N VAL A 660 -9.18 18.10 -5.21
CA VAL A 660 -9.98 18.21 -3.99
C VAL A 660 -9.49 19.40 -3.18
N LEU A 661 -10.37 20.37 -2.95
CA LEU A 661 -10.10 21.53 -2.12
C LEU A 661 -10.89 21.40 -0.81
N ASP A 662 -10.18 21.32 0.31
CA ASP A 662 -10.76 21.21 1.64
C ASP A 662 -10.30 22.38 2.53
N PHE A 663 -11.26 23.13 3.05
CA PHE A 663 -11.02 24.35 3.83
C PHE A 663 -11.06 24.01 5.33
N ILE A 664 -9.87 23.96 5.93
CA ILE A 664 -9.63 23.47 7.28
C ILE A 664 -9.50 24.65 8.25
N GLY A 665 -10.58 24.89 8.99
CA GLY A 665 -10.61 25.87 10.09
C GLY A 665 -10.14 25.31 11.43
N ALA A 666 -10.22 26.14 12.47
CA ALA A 666 -10.01 25.70 13.85
C ALA A 666 -11.19 24.84 14.30
N GLN A 667 -11.13 23.53 14.04
CA GLN A 667 -12.20 22.60 14.40
C GLN A 667 -12.28 22.38 15.92
N HIS A 668 -13.47 22.02 16.40
CA HIS A 668 -13.72 21.53 17.74
C HIS A 668 -12.83 20.33 18.09
N GLN A 669 -12.44 20.21 19.37
CA GLN A 669 -11.48 19.19 19.83
C GLN A 669 -11.95 17.75 19.58
N GLU A 670 -13.27 17.52 19.60
CA GLU A 670 -13.87 16.20 19.34
C GLU A 670 -13.96 15.84 17.84
N PHE A 671 -13.61 16.75 16.92
CA PHE A 671 -13.65 16.48 15.49
C PHE A 671 -12.60 15.41 15.11
N ARG A 672 -13.00 14.35 14.40
CA ARG A 672 -12.16 13.16 14.17
C ARG A 672 -11.41 13.18 12.83
N PHE A 673 -10.33 13.96 12.74
CA PHE A 673 -9.47 13.96 11.54
C PHE A 673 -8.80 12.61 11.29
N ASP A 674 -8.47 11.87 12.35
CA ASP A 674 -7.84 10.56 12.27
C ASP A 674 -8.66 9.57 11.44
N LEU A 675 -9.99 9.56 11.60
CA LEU A 675 -10.87 8.67 10.84
C LEU A 675 -10.85 9.00 9.33
N ARG A 676 -10.91 10.29 8.98
CA ARG A 676 -10.90 10.76 7.58
C ARG A 676 -9.59 10.42 6.87
N PHE A 677 -8.46 10.79 7.48
CA PHE A 677 -7.16 10.56 6.85
C PHE A 677 -6.75 9.09 6.88
N ARG A 678 -7.14 8.29 7.89
CA ARG A 678 -6.94 6.82 7.83
C ARG A 678 -7.75 6.19 6.71
N ALA A 679 -8.97 6.67 6.46
CA ALA A 679 -9.78 6.22 5.34
C ALA A 679 -9.13 6.56 3.98
N LEU A 680 -8.46 7.72 3.86
CA LEU A 680 -7.71 8.10 2.66
C LEU A 680 -6.40 7.34 2.48
N THR A 681 -5.66 7.13 3.58
CA THR A 681 -4.27 6.66 3.55
C THR A 681 -4.09 5.17 3.82
N GLY A 682 -5.12 4.49 4.32
CA GLY A 682 -5.01 3.10 4.80
C GLY A 682 -4.12 2.94 6.04
N SER A 683 -3.44 4.01 6.50
CA SER A 683 -2.44 3.96 7.55
C SER A 683 -3.00 3.52 8.90
N SER A 684 -2.18 2.82 9.68
CA SER A 684 -2.47 2.55 11.09
C SER A 684 -2.55 3.85 11.89
N ARG A 685 -3.20 3.80 13.06
CA ARG A 685 -3.35 4.96 13.96
C ARG A 685 -2.01 5.70 14.20
N ARG A 686 -0.90 4.99 14.47
CA ARG A 686 0.44 5.59 14.63
C ARG A 686 1.13 5.95 13.31
N GLY A 687 0.93 5.16 12.26
CA GLY A 687 1.46 5.44 10.93
C GLY A 687 0.99 6.80 10.41
N LEU A 688 -0.30 7.11 10.62
CA LEU A 688 -0.88 8.38 10.18
C LEU A 688 -0.17 9.60 10.78
N GLN A 689 0.23 9.56 12.06
CA GLN A 689 0.95 10.69 12.66
C GLN A 689 2.28 10.95 11.91
N ARG A 690 3.05 9.89 11.65
CA ARG A 690 4.31 9.97 10.91
C ARG A 690 4.10 10.45 9.48
N ASP A 691 3.02 9.99 8.85
CA ASP A 691 2.68 10.37 7.48
C ASP A 691 2.32 11.85 7.40
N VAL A 692 1.49 12.37 8.32
CA VAL A 692 1.17 13.81 8.40
C VAL A 692 2.43 14.65 8.66
N GLU A 693 3.32 14.22 9.57
CA GLU A 693 4.57 14.93 9.86
C GLU A 693 5.53 14.99 8.66
N ARG A 694 5.50 13.99 7.78
CA ARG A 694 6.38 13.87 6.61
C ARG A 694 5.72 14.24 5.27
N GLY A 695 4.50 14.79 5.30
CA GLY A 695 3.78 15.17 4.08
C GLY A 695 3.30 13.99 3.22
N PHE A 696 2.82 12.92 3.87
CA PHE A 696 2.24 11.72 3.26
C PHE A 696 3.13 11.01 2.22
N PRO A 697 4.31 10.50 2.61
CA PRO A 697 5.30 9.96 1.69
C PRO A 697 4.90 8.64 1.00
N THR A 698 3.85 7.97 1.50
CA THR A 698 3.51 6.58 1.14
C THR A 698 2.27 6.45 0.25
N LEU A 699 1.62 7.56 -0.16
CA LEU A 699 0.34 7.57 -0.89
C LEU A 699 0.31 6.67 -2.14
N PRO A 700 -0.87 6.20 -2.60
CA PRO A 700 -0.97 5.40 -3.82
C PRO A 700 -0.46 6.20 -5.02
N ALA A 701 -0.12 5.49 -6.09
CA ALA A 701 0.28 6.11 -7.34
C ALA A 701 -0.74 7.19 -7.75
N GLY A 702 -0.23 8.38 -8.05
CA GLY A 702 -0.97 9.50 -8.61
C GLY A 702 -1.67 10.37 -7.59
N CYS A 703 -1.76 9.90 -6.35
CA CYS A 703 -2.41 10.63 -5.28
C CYS A 703 -1.42 11.58 -4.60
N HIS A 704 -1.89 12.77 -4.28
CA HIS A 704 -1.12 13.79 -3.56
C HIS A 704 -1.98 14.35 -2.44
N ILE A 705 -1.39 14.54 -1.26
CA ILE A 705 -2.02 15.25 -0.14
C ILE A 705 -1.07 16.36 0.27
N GLU A 706 -1.52 17.59 0.11
CA GLU A 706 -0.82 18.80 0.53
C GLU A 706 -1.65 19.49 1.59
N LEU A 707 -1.06 19.74 2.75
CA LEU A 707 -1.67 20.54 3.80
C LEU A 707 -0.84 21.81 3.96
N ASP A 708 -1.51 22.97 3.98
CA ASP A 708 -0.86 24.21 4.36
C ASP A 708 -0.27 24.08 5.76
N ARG A 709 0.84 24.79 6.04
CA ARG A 709 1.57 24.68 7.32
C ARG A 709 0.67 24.76 8.56
N VAL A 710 -0.30 25.69 8.55
CA VAL A 710 -1.24 25.87 9.68
C VAL A 710 -2.26 24.73 9.74
N ALA A 711 -2.82 24.34 8.59
CA ALA A 711 -3.74 23.21 8.49
C ALA A 711 -3.08 21.89 8.94
N GLN A 712 -1.83 21.64 8.54
CA GLN A 712 -1.02 20.49 8.97
C GLN A 712 -0.88 20.45 10.51
N GLN A 713 -0.61 21.60 11.14
CA GLN A 713 -0.47 21.68 12.60
C GLN A 713 -1.79 21.42 13.33
N ILE A 714 -2.91 21.95 12.82
CA ILE A 714 -4.27 21.70 13.36
C ILE A 714 -4.58 20.21 13.32
N VAL A 715 -4.39 19.58 12.16
CA VAL A 715 -4.63 18.14 11.95
C VAL A 715 -3.72 17.30 12.84
N LEU A 716 -2.42 17.63 12.92
CA LEU A 716 -1.45 16.88 13.72
C LEU A 716 -1.75 16.95 15.22
N ASN A 717 -2.15 18.12 15.74
CA ASN A 717 -2.51 18.28 17.14
C ASN A 717 -3.76 17.46 17.51
N ASN A 718 -4.78 17.48 16.64
CA ASN A 718 -5.99 16.69 16.82
C ASN A 718 -5.72 15.17 16.80
N ILE A 719 -4.88 14.72 15.85
CA ILE A 719 -4.47 13.31 15.77
C ILE A 719 -3.68 12.91 17.02
N LYS A 720 -2.69 13.69 17.47
CA LYS A 720 -1.91 13.39 18.68
C LYS A 720 -2.79 13.27 19.93
N HIS A 721 -3.81 14.12 20.04
CA HIS A 721 -4.77 14.04 21.13
C HIS A 721 -5.62 12.76 21.07
N SER A 722 -6.07 12.38 19.86
CA SER A 722 -6.89 11.19 19.63
C SER A 722 -6.13 9.86 19.77
N LEU A 723 -4.79 9.86 19.69
CA LEU A 723 -3.95 8.65 19.69
C LEU A 723 -3.53 8.13 21.08
N ASN A 724 -3.65 8.93 22.14
CA ASN A 724 -3.18 8.55 23.48
C ASN A 724 -4.30 7.93 24.33
N VAL A 725 -4.57 6.62 24.16
CA VAL A 725 -5.35 5.86 25.13
C VAL A 725 -4.44 5.52 26.32
N SER A 726 -4.49 6.31 27.38
CA SER A 726 -3.67 6.05 28.57
C SER A 726 -4.16 4.81 29.32
N TRP A 727 -3.26 4.05 29.95
CA TRP A 727 -3.63 2.93 30.84
C TRP A 727 -4.60 3.35 31.95
N LYS A 728 -4.45 4.59 32.45
CA LYS A 728 -5.41 5.18 33.41
C LYS A 728 -6.80 5.37 32.79
N GLY A 729 -6.86 5.75 31.52
CA GLY A 729 -8.10 5.82 30.74
C GLY A 729 -8.78 4.46 30.65
N LEU A 730 -8.04 3.41 30.26
CA LEU A 730 -8.57 2.03 30.20
C LEU A 730 -9.09 1.55 31.55
N ILE A 731 -8.39 1.85 32.65
CA ILE A 731 -8.86 1.51 34.01
C ILE A 731 -10.18 2.24 34.34
N ASN A 732 -10.32 3.51 33.92
CA ASN A 732 -11.54 4.27 34.17
C ASN A 732 -12.71 3.74 33.34
N GLU A 733 -12.49 3.41 32.07
CA GLU A 733 -13.50 2.77 31.20
C GLU A 733 -13.91 1.41 31.76
N ALA A 734 -12.95 0.60 32.22
CA ALA A 734 -13.22 -0.65 32.92
C ALA A 734 -13.98 -0.44 34.25
N ARG A 735 -13.90 0.73 34.89
CA ARG A 735 -14.72 1.01 36.08
C ARG A 735 -16.14 1.42 35.74
N SER A 736 -16.41 1.88 34.52
CA SER A 736 -17.74 2.32 34.08
C SER A 736 -18.60 1.22 33.46
N VAL A 737 -18.03 0.05 33.14
CA VAL A 737 -18.74 -1.08 32.51
C VAL A 737 -18.88 -2.26 33.46
N GLU A 738 -19.97 -3.03 33.31
CA GLU A 738 -20.35 -4.09 34.26
C GLU A 738 -19.72 -5.45 33.91
N ARG A 739 -18.43 -5.61 34.25
CA ARG A 739 -17.65 -6.87 34.09
C ARG A 739 -17.84 -7.62 32.75
N PRO A 740 -17.64 -6.96 31.60
CA PRO A 740 -17.68 -7.59 30.29
C PRO A 740 -16.60 -8.66 30.12
N THR A 741 -16.81 -9.57 29.17
CA THR A 741 -15.76 -10.40 28.56
C THR A 741 -14.75 -9.52 27.82
N MET A 742 -13.58 -10.07 27.48
CA MET A 742 -12.58 -9.32 26.68
C MET A 742 -13.17 -8.75 25.39
N VAL A 743 -13.94 -9.55 24.63
CA VAL A 743 -14.51 -9.13 23.34
C VAL A 743 -15.51 -7.98 23.54
N GLU A 744 -16.45 -8.15 24.47
CA GLU A 744 -17.44 -7.12 24.80
C GLU A 744 -16.76 -5.80 25.22
N PHE A 745 -15.69 -5.86 26.01
CA PHE A 745 -14.95 -4.67 26.42
C PHE A 745 -14.25 -3.95 25.26
N LEU A 746 -13.61 -4.71 24.37
CA LEU A 746 -12.93 -4.14 23.20
C LEU A 746 -13.92 -3.43 22.28
N ASP A 747 -15.09 -4.03 22.07
CA ASP A 747 -16.18 -3.48 21.26
C ASP A 747 -16.80 -2.22 21.90
N GLU A 748 -17.11 -2.26 23.20
CA GLU A 748 -17.71 -1.12 23.92
C GLU A 748 -16.79 0.10 23.98
N VAL A 749 -15.49 -0.11 24.19
CA VAL A 749 -14.50 0.98 24.33
C VAL A 749 -13.92 1.42 22.96
N GLY A 750 -14.08 0.60 21.91
CA GLY A 750 -13.63 0.91 20.55
C GLY A 750 -12.09 0.87 20.39
N ILE A 751 -11.45 -0.07 21.09
CA ILE A 751 -10.00 -0.28 21.10
C ILE A 751 -9.64 -1.65 20.55
N GLU A 752 -8.43 -1.78 20.01
CA GLU A 752 -7.95 -3.06 19.48
C GLU A 752 -7.33 -3.91 20.58
N VAL A 753 -7.30 -5.24 20.42
CA VAL A 753 -6.68 -6.15 21.40
C VAL A 753 -5.21 -5.80 21.63
N GLU A 754 -4.49 -5.33 20.61
CA GLU A 754 -3.12 -4.84 20.73
C GLU A 754 -2.97 -3.70 21.75
N ASP A 755 -3.95 -2.82 21.87
CA ASP A 755 -3.91 -1.68 22.80
C ASP A 755 -3.95 -2.15 24.27
N LEU A 756 -4.57 -3.29 24.54
CA LEU A 756 -4.63 -3.91 25.88
C LEU A 756 -3.27 -4.49 26.31
N PHE A 757 -2.54 -5.11 25.39
CA PHE A 757 -1.25 -5.77 25.64
C PHE A 757 -0.04 -4.85 25.37
N ARG A 758 -0.26 -3.59 25.00
CA ARG A 758 0.81 -2.60 24.77
C ARG A 758 1.35 -2.02 26.07
N GLY A 759 2.65 -2.25 26.31
CA GLY A 759 3.39 -1.84 27.51
C GLY A 759 3.89 -3.04 28.30
N ASN A 760 5.02 -2.89 29.00
CA ASN A 760 5.62 -4.01 29.75
C ASN A 760 4.68 -4.49 30.87
N GLY A 761 4.32 -5.77 30.85
CA GLY A 761 3.53 -6.43 31.90
C GLY A 761 2.06 -6.01 31.96
N ARG A 762 1.47 -5.60 30.83
CA ARG A 762 0.03 -5.30 30.72
C ARG A 762 -0.70 -6.43 30.01
N SER A 763 -1.87 -6.74 30.52
CA SER A 763 -2.72 -7.81 30.00
C SER A 763 -4.18 -7.55 30.38
N TRP A 764 -5.09 -8.37 29.88
CA TRP A 764 -6.50 -8.36 30.27
C TRP A 764 -6.68 -8.60 31.76
N LEU A 765 -6.09 -9.67 32.30
CA LEU A 765 -6.19 -9.99 33.73
C LEU A 765 -5.65 -8.85 34.60
N ASP A 766 -4.58 -8.19 34.17
CA ASP A 766 -4.00 -7.06 34.90
C ASP A 766 -4.90 -5.82 34.86
N LEU A 767 -5.63 -5.59 33.76
CA LEU A 767 -6.70 -4.59 33.70
C LEU A 767 -7.86 -4.95 34.65
N GLN A 768 -8.33 -6.21 34.63
CA GLN A 768 -9.40 -6.69 35.52
C GLN A 768 -9.02 -6.51 37.00
N ARG A 769 -7.75 -6.79 37.35
CA ARG A 769 -7.20 -6.57 38.71
C ARG A 769 -7.16 -5.09 39.06
N ALA A 770 -6.70 -4.21 38.16
CA ALA A 770 -6.61 -2.76 38.39
C ALA A 770 -7.98 -2.06 38.48
N ALA A 771 -8.98 -2.58 37.75
CA ALA A 771 -10.37 -2.15 37.81
C ALA A 771 -11.12 -2.66 39.06
N GLY A 772 -10.56 -3.66 39.76
CA GLY A 772 -11.16 -4.26 40.95
C GLY A 772 -12.19 -5.36 40.66
N TRP A 773 -12.22 -5.91 39.44
CA TRP A 773 -13.16 -6.96 39.03
C TRP A 773 -12.78 -8.35 39.52
N LYS A 774 -11.48 -8.66 39.51
CA LYS A 774 -10.93 -9.94 39.99
C LYS A 774 -9.88 -9.69 41.07
N ALA A 775 -10.01 -10.39 42.19
CA ALA A 775 -8.95 -10.58 43.18
C ALA A 775 -8.50 -12.04 43.07
N GLY A 776 -7.26 -12.29 42.68
CA GLY A 776 -6.78 -13.65 42.38
C GLY A 776 -5.47 -13.99 43.10
N GLN A 777 -5.31 -15.28 43.44
CA GLN A 777 -4.01 -15.83 43.83
C GLN A 777 -3.04 -15.71 42.65
N ILE A 778 -1.87 -15.14 42.92
CA ILE A 778 -0.77 -15.03 41.95
C ILE A 778 -0.05 -16.38 41.96
N GLY A 779 -0.12 -17.11 40.86
CA GLY A 779 0.63 -18.36 40.73
C GLY A 779 2.11 -18.10 40.37
N PRO A 780 2.94 -19.15 40.34
CA PRO A 780 4.40 -19.01 40.26
C PRO A 780 4.93 -18.43 38.93
N ASP A 781 4.13 -18.49 37.85
CA ASP A 781 4.51 -18.05 36.51
C ASP A 781 3.65 -16.86 36.00
N ASP A 782 2.87 -16.20 36.88
CA ASP A 782 1.86 -15.20 36.50
C ASP A 782 2.41 -14.08 35.59
N ASP A 783 3.55 -13.49 35.96
CA ASP A 783 4.19 -12.41 35.19
C ASP A 783 4.70 -12.88 33.82
N VAL A 784 5.26 -14.10 33.77
CA VAL A 784 5.82 -14.69 32.54
C VAL A 784 4.70 -14.97 31.54
N LEU A 785 3.59 -15.54 32.02
CA LEU A 785 2.41 -15.85 31.22
C LEU A 785 1.72 -14.58 30.72
N GLY A 786 1.53 -13.57 31.59
CA GLY A 786 0.93 -12.29 31.21
C GLY A 786 1.73 -11.58 30.11
N ALA A 787 3.06 -11.57 30.21
CA ALA A 787 3.93 -11.00 29.18
C ALA A 787 3.94 -11.81 27.87
N ALA A 788 3.55 -13.09 27.91
CA ALA A 788 3.53 -13.96 26.74
C ALA A 788 2.34 -13.71 25.81
N PHE A 789 1.16 -13.42 26.35
CA PHE A 789 -0.07 -13.25 25.58
C PHE A 789 0.00 -12.13 24.53
N GLY A 790 0.70 -11.03 24.82
CA GLY A 790 0.96 -9.98 23.83
C GLY A 790 1.77 -10.46 22.61
N ARG A 791 2.59 -11.50 22.76
CA ARG A 791 3.35 -12.13 21.66
C ARG A 791 2.57 -13.23 20.93
N MET A 792 1.35 -13.52 21.36
CA MET A 792 0.49 -14.57 20.80
C MET A 792 -0.67 -14.00 19.97
N LEU A 793 -0.76 -12.67 19.84
CA LEU A 793 -1.85 -12.00 19.11
C LEU A 793 -1.88 -12.34 17.61
N HIS A 794 -0.83 -12.96 17.07
CA HIS A 794 -0.75 -13.38 15.68
C HIS A 794 -1.45 -14.72 15.37
N VAL A 795 -1.89 -15.46 16.37
CA VAL A 795 -2.49 -16.80 16.15
C VAL A 795 -3.81 -16.65 15.40
N ASP A 796 -3.87 -17.18 14.17
CA ASP A 796 -4.97 -16.99 13.22
C ASP A 796 -5.44 -18.30 12.56
N ASP A 797 -5.15 -19.45 13.18
CA ASP A 797 -5.70 -20.76 12.77
C ASP A 797 -6.58 -21.41 13.83
N LEU A 798 -7.61 -22.10 13.36
CA LEU A 798 -8.64 -22.69 14.20
C LEU A 798 -8.11 -23.82 15.08
N GLU A 799 -7.16 -24.62 14.59
CA GLU A 799 -6.64 -25.79 15.32
C GLU A 799 -5.92 -25.35 16.61
N ARG A 800 -5.03 -24.36 16.54
CA ARG A 800 -4.35 -23.84 17.74
C ARG A 800 -5.32 -23.20 18.72
N LEU A 801 -6.26 -22.38 18.24
CA LEU A 801 -7.23 -21.72 19.12
C LEU A 801 -8.16 -22.73 19.82
N GLN A 802 -8.62 -23.75 19.10
CA GLN A 802 -9.40 -24.85 19.69
C GLN A 802 -8.57 -25.63 20.71
N PHE A 803 -7.29 -25.89 20.41
CA PHE A 803 -6.37 -26.53 21.35
C PHE A 803 -6.22 -25.69 22.63
N PHE A 804 -6.04 -24.37 22.53
CA PHE A 804 -5.95 -23.47 23.69
C PHE A 804 -7.21 -23.52 24.56
N ARG A 805 -8.40 -23.47 23.94
CA ARG A 805 -9.69 -23.59 24.64
C ARG A 805 -9.86 -24.96 25.31
N ALA A 806 -9.46 -26.03 24.65
CA ALA A 806 -9.54 -27.38 25.21
C ALA A 806 -8.62 -27.58 26.43
N VAL A 807 -7.36 -27.13 26.34
CA VAL A 807 -6.39 -27.33 27.44
C VAL A 807 -6.67 -26.44 28.63
N THR A 808 -7.15 -25.21 28.42
CA THR A 808 -7.56 -24.30 29.50
C THR A 808 -8.82 -24.79 30.23
N ALA A 809 -9.71 -25.49 29.53
CA ALA A 809 -10.86 -26.20 30.12
C ALA A 809 -10.49 -27.53 30.82
N SER A 810 -9.20 -27.84 30.96
CA SER A 810 -8.69 -29.09 31.56
C SER A 810 -9.17 -30.37 30.85
N ALA A 811 -9.41 -30.31 29.54
CA ALA A 811 -9.73 -31.50 28.75
C ALA A 811 -8.51 -32.44 28.66
N ALA A 812 -8.76 -33.75 28.68
CA ALA A 812 -7.71 -34.74 28.47
C ALA A 812 -7.16 -34.63 27.03
N VAL A 813 -5.86 -34.38 26.90
CA VAL A 813 -5.17 -34.32 25.59
C VAL A 813 -4.59 -35.68 25.28
N ALA A 814 -4.96 -36.24 24.12
CA ALA A 814 -4.38 -37.50 23.65
C ALA A 814 -2.88 -37.32 23.32
N ASP A 815 -2.01 -38.21 23.81
CA ASP A 815 -0.57 -38.17 23.53
C ASP A 815 -0.25 -38.72 22.14
N THR A 816 -0.61 -37.95 21.12
CA THR A 816 -0.23 -38.21 19.73
C THR A 816 0.90 -37.26 19.31
N LYS A 817 1.68 -37.64 18.28
CA LYS A 817 2.75 -36.77 17.75
C LYS A 817 2.28 -35.36 17.40
N ARG A 818 1.07 -35.24 16.85
CA ARG A 818 0.46 -33.95 16.48
C ARG A 818 0.12 -33.12 17.71
N MET A 819 -0.50 -33.72 18.73
CA MET A 819 -0.82 -33.02 19.98
C MET A 819 0.44 -32.63 20.76
N ARG A 820 1.48 -33.47 20.76
CA ARG A 820 2.77 -33.13 21.36
C ARG A 820 3.42 -31.92 20.68
N ARG A 821 3.31 -31.81 19.36
CA ARG A 821 3.78 -30.63 18.60
C ARG A 821 2.95 -29.38 18.90
N LEU A 822 1.62 -29.48 18.97
CA LEU A 822 0.75 -28.37 19.39
C LEU A 822 1.08 -27.89 20.82
N ALA A 823 1.31 -28.82 21.75
CA ALA A 823 1.72 -28.51 23.10
C ALA A 823 3.10 -27.84 23.15
N ALA A 824 4.06 -28.30 22.34
CA ALA A 824 5.37 -27.67 22.20
C ALA A 824 5.27 -26.25 21.62
N MET A 825 4.41 -26.03 20.61
CA MET A 825 4.15 -24.69 20.07
C MET A 825 3.60 -23.75 21.15
N LEU A 826 2.58 -24.18 21.89
CA LEU A 826 2.04 -23.40 23.01
C LEU A 826 3.12 -23.15 24.08
N HIS A 827 3.91 -24.16 24.43
CA HIS A 827 5.00 -24.04 25.40
C HIS A 827 5.97 -22.91 25.04
N PHE A 828 6.47 -22.89 23.80
CA PHE A 828 7.43 -21.87 23.38
C PHE A 828 6.80 -20.48 23.21
N SER A 829 5.51 -20.41 22.92
CA SER A 829 4.78 -19.14 22.94
C SER A 829 4.71 -18.56 24.37
N LEU A 830 4.44 -19.42 25.36
CA LEU A 830 4.35 -19.05 26.78
C LEU A 830 5.72 -18.76 27.42
N PHE A 831 6.72 -19.61 27.20
CA PHE A 831 7.97 -19.62 27.99
C PHE A 831 9.24 -19.27 27.19
N ASP A 832 9.10 -18.97 25.89
CA ASP A 832 10.19 -18.64 24.96
C ASP A 832 11.25 -19.77 24.80
N ALA A 833 12.19 -19.61 23.87
CA ALA A 833 13.19 -20.61 23.50
C ALA A 833 14.21 -20.97 24.61
N ARG A 834 14.23 -20.22 25.72
CA ARG A 834 15.14 -20.45 26.86
C ARG A 834 14.72 -21.66 27.69
N THR A 835 13.43 -22.00 27.67
CA THR A 835 12.89 -23.15 28.40
C THR A 835 12.61 -24.28 27.40
N PRO A 836 13.24 -25.45 27.55
CA PRO A 836 12.96 -26.58 26.66
C PRO A 836 11.61 -27.21 26.95
N PHE A 837 10.95 -27.73 25.92
CA PHE A 837 9.73 -28.51 26.06
C PHE A 837 10.05 -29.94 26.49
N SER A 838 9.44 -30.41 27.58
CA SER A 838 9.66 -31.76 28.14
C SER A 838 8.50 -32.72 27.87
N SER A 839 7.29 -32.34 28.29
CA SER A 839 6.05 -33.10 28.07
C SER A 839 4.82 -32.20 28.04
N ILE A 840 3.70 -32.75 27.56
CA ILE A 840 2.41 -32.07 27.53
C ILE A 840 1.97 -31.74 28.97
N GLU A 841 2.03 -32.71 29.87
CA GLU A 841 1.59 -32.57 31.27
C GLU A 841 2.41 -31.52 32.02
N ALA A 842 3.73 -31.49 31.83
CA ALA A 842 4.60 -30.53 32.49
C ALA A 842 4.31 -29.09 32.02
N SER A 843 4.10 -28.90 30.71
CA SER A 843 3.81 -27.57 30.16
C SER A 843 2.41 -27.08 30.57
N LEU A 844 1.40 -27.93 30.44
CA LEU A 844 0.02 -27.58 30.80
C LEU A 844 -0.14 -27.42 32.30
N GLY A 845 0.55 -28.22 33.13
CA GLY A 845 0.54 -28.09 34.58
C GLY A 845 0.99 -26.72 35.06
N ARG A 846 2.00 -26.11 34.42
CA ARG A 846 2.45 -24.74 34.73
C ARG A 846 1.39 -23.68 34.39
N LEU A 847 0.74 -23.81 33.23
CA LEU A 847 -0.35 -22.91 32.83
C LEU A 847 -1.56 -23.04 33.78
N LEU A 848 -2.01 -24.28 34.05
CA LEU A 848 -3.18 -24.57 34.87
C LEU A 848 -2.96 -24.27 36.36
N ALA A 849 -1.71 -24.22 36.83
CA ALA A 849 -1.38 -23.69 38.16
C ALA A 849 -1.66 -22.18 38.30
N ASN A 850 -2.01 -21.48 37.22
CA ASN A 850 -2.37 -20.07 37.19
C ASN A 850 -3.79 -19.89 36.59
N PRO A 851 -4.88 -20.19 37.34
CA PRO A 851 -6.24 -20.21 36.79
C PRO A 851 -6.67 -18.90 36.12
N GLY A 852 -6.31 -17.75 36.69
CA GLY A 852 -6.62 -16.45 36.08
C GLY A 852 -5.95 -16.23 34.71
N ARG A 853 -4.74 -16.77 34.51
CA ARG A 853 -4.03 -16.72 33.22
C ARG A 853 -4.59 -17.75 32.24
N ALA A 854 -5.04 -18.92 32.72
CA ALA A 854 -5.75 -19.88 31.89
C ALA A 854 -7.09 -19.33 31.37
N ASP A 855 -7.84 -18.64 32.22
CA ASP A 855 -9.07 -17.92 31.82
C ASP A 855 -8.77 -16.80 30.82
N GLU A 856 -7.72 -16.02 31.05
CA GLU A 856 -7.28 -14.98 30.13
C GLU A 856 -6.89 -15.54 28.76
N LEU A 857 -6.17 -16.68 28.70
CA LEU A 857 -5.84 -17.34 27.44
C LEU A 857 -7.11 -17.85 26.72
N ARG A 858 -8.12 -18.32 27.46
CA ARG A 858 -9.41 -18.73 26.89
C ARG A 858 -10.15 -17.56 26.27
N GLU A 859 -10.29 -16.45 27.00
CA GLU A 859 -10.92 -15.22 26.49
C GLU A 859 -10.12 -14.62 25.31
N LEU A 860 -8.79 -14.64 25.37
CA LEU A 860 -7.94 -14.23 24.25
C LEU A 860 -8.15 -15.13 23.04
N SER A 861 -8.28 -16.44 23.23
CA SER A 861 -8.53 -17.36 22.12
C SER A 861 -9.87 -17.10 21.43
N GLU A 862 -10.88 -16.66 22.18
CA GLU A 862 -12.17 -16.23 21.66
C GLU A 862 -12.04 -14.91 20.88
N ALA A 863 -11.33 -13.92 21.43
CA ALA A 863 -11.04 -12.67 20.75
C ALA A 863 -10.21 -12.84 19.46
N LEU A 864 -9.24 -13.75 19.45
CA LEU A 864 -8.44 -14.06 18.26
C LEU A 864 -9.22 -14.88 17.23
N HIS A 865 -10.15 -15.74 17.68
CA HIS A 865 -11.02 -16.51 16.78
C HIS A 865 -11.82 -15.55 15.89
N ASP A 866 -12.43 -14.51 16.48
CA ASP A 866 -13.22 -13.51 15.76
C ASP A 866 -12.40 -12.70 14.72
N ARG A 867 -11.08 -12.66 14.84
CA ARG A 867 -10.17 -11.94 13.93
C ARG A 867 -9.71 -12.75 12.72
N ILE A 868 -10.07 -14.03 12.63
CA ILE A 868 -9.68 -14.88 11.50
C ILE A 868 -10.43 -14.39 10.24
N HIS A 869 -9.68 -13.78 9.33
CA HIS A 869 -10.16 -13.22 8.06
C HIS A 869 -9.82 -14.10 6.86
N ARG A 870 -9.18 -15.25 7.08
CA ARG A 870 -8.77 -16.17 6.00
C ARG A 870 -8.94 -17.61 6.43
N VAL A 871 -9.50 -18.42 5.54
CA VAL A 871 -9.46 -19.87 5.68
C VAL A 871 -8.04 -20.36 5.45
N ALA A 872 -7.35 -20.75 6.52
CA ALA A 872 -6.02 -21.36 6.44
C ALA A 872 -6.16 -22.89 6.35
N PRO A 873 -5.93 -23.52 5.18
CA PRO A 873 -6.07 -24.97 5.04
C PRO A 873 -4.96 -25.70 5.79
N ALA A 874 -5.30 -26.80 6.45
CA ALA A 874 -4.31 -27.67 7.09
C ALA A 874 -3.33 -28.22 6.03
N LEU A 875 -2.04 -28.21 6.33
CA LEU A 875 -1.00 -28.81 5.49
C LEU A 875 -1.26 -30.30 5.26
N GLU A 876 -1.59 -31.00 6.34
CA GLU A 876 -1.89 -32.43 6.35
C GLU A 876 -3.11 -32.68 7.24
N ILE A 877 -4.18 -33.27 6.70
CA ILE A 877 -5.43 -33.53 7.45
C ILE A 877 -5.18 -34.49 8.63
N ALA A 878 -4.33 -35.50 8.46
CA ALA A 878 -4.04 -36.53 9.48
C ALA A 878 -2.53 -36.70 9.77
N GLY A 879 -1.70 -35.75 9.33
CA GLY A 879 -0.24 -35.81 9.49
C GLY A 879 0.27 -35.21 10.79
N PRO A 880 1.56 -35.40 11.13
CA PRO A 880 2.12 -34.97 12.41
C PRO A 880 2.33 -33.45 12.51
N ARG A 881 2.36 -32.70 11.39
CA ARG A 881 2.64 -31.25 11.37
C ARG A 881 1.33 -30.46 11.55
N PRO A 882 1.10 -29.79 12.71
CA PRO A 882 -0.06 -28.95 12.93
C PRO A 882 0.15 -27.55 12.30
N LEU A 883 0.51 -27.53 11.01
CA LEU A 883 0.70 -26.31 10.24
C LEU A 883 -0.46 -26.11 9.30
N HIS A 884 -0.92 -24.87 9.20
CA HIS A 884 -1.95 -24.43 8.28
C HIS A 884 -1.32 -23.45 7.30
N VAL A 885 -1.48 -23.72 6.01
CA VAL A 885 -0.96 -22.87 4.95
C VAL A 885 -1.68 -21.53 5.02
N HIS A 886 -0.93 -20.44 4.93
CA HIS A 886 -1.33 -19.04 5.10
C HIS A 886 -1.65 -18.58 6.51
N ALA A 887 -1.50 -19.44 7.53
CA ALA A 887 -1.53 -19.01 8.93
C ALA A 887 -0.17 -18.43 9.37
N ARG A 888 -0.18 -17.67 10.47
CA ARG A 888 0.96 -16.95 11.02
C ARG A 888 1.60 -17.68 12.20
N TYR A 889 2.91 -17.73 12.18
CA TYR A 889 3.72 -18.41 13.19
C TYR A 889 4.91 -17.54 13.58
N SER A 890 5.19 -17.49 14.87
CA SER A 890 6.52 -17.12 15.34
C SER A 890 7.54 -18.17 14.86
N ARG A 891 8.81 -17.79 14.85
CA ARG A 891 9.89 -18.72 14.49
C ARG A 891 9.91 -19.96 15.40
N ASN A 892 9.67 -19.76 16.69
CA ASN A 892 9.72 -20.84 17.68
C ASN A 892 8.58 -21.84 17.46
N GLU A 893 7.37 -21.35 17.22
CA GLU A 893 6.21 -22.20 16.90
C GLU A 893 6.44 -23.01 15.63
N ALA A 894 6.96 -22.37 14.57
CA ALA A 894 7.25 -23.05 13.31
C ALA A 894 8.20 -24.25 13.54
N LEU A 895 9.31 -24.06 14.24
CA LEU A 895 10.27 -25.13 14.51
C LEU A 895 9.74 -26.21 15.45
N ALA A 896 8.93 -25.82 16.43
CA ALA A 896 8.23 -26.77 17.30
C ALA A 896 7.24 -27.65 16.50
N ALA A 897 6.59 -27.10 15.48
CA ALA A 897 5.71 -27.87 14.57
C ALA A 897 6.47 -28.91 13.73
N PHE A 898 7.77 -28.70 13.49
CA PHE A 898 8.69 -29.69 12.90
C PHE A 898 9.32 -30.63 13.96
N GLY A 899 8.86 -30.58 15.21
CA GLY A 899 9.26 -31.52 16.27
C GLY A 899 10.52 -31.13 17.04
N MET A 900 10.99 -29.89 16.96
CA MET A 900 12.10 -29.42 17.80
C MET A 900 11.63 -29.14 19.23
N GLU A 901 12.16 -29.88 20.20
CA GLU A 901 11.81 -29.74 21.64
C GLU A 901 12.79 -28.83 22.42
N ASN A 902 13.91 -28.42 21.80
CA ASN A 902 14.87 -27.48 22.39
C ASN A 902 15.29 -26.44 21.34
N LEU A 903 15.07 -25.17 21.66
CA LEU A 903 15.33 -24.03 20.77
C LEU A 903 16.44 -23.10 21.28
N ASN A 904 17.11 -23.44 22.39
CA ASN A 904 18.15 -22.60 22.97
C ASN A 904 19.41 -22.58 22.08
N GLY A 905 19.95 -21.39 21.81
CA GLY A 905 21.16 -21.20 21.01
C GLY A 905 21.04 -21.58 19.52
N VAL A 906 19.82 -21.75 18.99
CA VAL A 906 19.60 -22.31 17.65
C VAL A 906 19.96 -21.34 16.50
N PHE A 907 20.24 -20.04 16.73
CA PHE A 907 20.16 -19.05 15.65
C PHE A 907 21.37 -18.15 15.38
N GLY A 908 21.79 -18.17 14.10
CA GLY A 908 22.59 -17.18 13.38
C GLY A 908 22.27 -17.07 11.87
N SER A 909 21.35 -17.87 11.31
CA SER A 909 21.03 -17.94 9.87
C SER A 909 19.51 -17.94 9.57
N GLY A 910 19.12 -17.52 8.35
CA GLY A 910 17.71 -17.46 7.88
C GLY A 910 17.10 -18.78 7.37
N VAL A 911 17.85 -19.88 7.38
CA VAL A 911 17.37 -21.23 7.02
C VAL A 911 17.81 -22.22 8.09
N ARG A 912 16.96 -23.21 8.38
CA ARG A 912 17.24 -24.28 9.34
C ARG A 912 16.89 -25.66 8.76
N TRP A 913 17.86 -26.57 8.80
CA TRP A 913 17.64 -28.00 8.57
C TRP A 913 17.15 -28.67 9.87
N VAL A 914 16.06 -29.44 9.77
CA VAL A 914 15.47 -30.23 10.88
C VAL A 914 15.61 -31.73 10.55
N PRO A 915 16.68 -32.39 11.03
CA PRO A 915 16.97 -33.78 10.65
C PRO A 915 15.87 -34.77 11.01
N GLY A 916 15.24 -34.61 12.18
CA GLY A 916 14.22 -35.53 12.69
C GLY A 916 12.93 -35.55 11.86
N ASP A 917 12.71 -34.53 11.03
CA ASP A 917 11.54 -34.40 10.15
C ASP A 917 11.94 -34.27 8.68
N GLN A 918 13.24 -34.43 8.38
CA GLN A 918 13.87 -34.26 7.06
C GLN A 918 13.39 -33.00 6.30
N ALA A 919 13.33 -31.86 6.99
CA ALA A 919 12.78 -30.62 6.44
C ALA A 919 13.78 -29.46 6.50
N ASP A 920 13.90 -28.72 5.39
CA ASP A 920 14.52 -27.40 5.39
C ASP A 920 13.45 -26.31 5.58
N VAL A 921 13.60 -25.50 6.62
CA VAL A 921 12.65 -24.45 7.02
C VAL A 921 13.27 -23.08 6.73
N PHE A 922 12.67 -22.35 5.78
CA PHE A 922 13.17 -21.06 5.30
C PHE A 922 12.40 -19.92 5.97
N PHE A 923 13.12 -19.01 6.62
CA PHE A 923 12.55 -17.81 7.24
C PHE A 923 12.99 -16.56 6.48
N VAL A 924 12.17 -16.11 5.54
CA VAL A 924 12.47 -14.98 4.65
C VAL A 924 11.83 -13.70 5.18
N THR A 925 12.62 -12.63 5.25
CA THR A 925 12.12 -11.26 5.52
C THR A 925 12.30 -10.46 4.24
N LEU A 926 11.21 -9.97 3.66
CA LEU A 926 11.20 -9.28 2.37
C LEU A 926 11.94 -7.93 2.47
N VAL A 927 11.66 -7.15 3.52
CA VAL A 927 12.31 -5.86 3.80
C VAL A 927 13.42 -6.04 4.83
N LYS A 928 14.67 -6.09 4.38
CA LYS A 928 15.86 -6.36 5.23
C LYS A 928 16.34 -5.12 6.02
N SER A 929 16.06 -3.90 5.55
CA SER A 929 16.47 -2.62 6.16
C SER A 929 15.50 -1.48 5.81
N GLU A 930 15.04 -0.71 6.81
CA GLU A 930 14.23 0.50 6.61
C GLU A 930 15.08 1.78 6.48
N ALA A 931 16.36 1.74 6.84
CA ALA A 931 17.17 2.95 7.01
C ALA A 931 17.67 3.54 5.68
N HIS A 932 17.98 2.70 4.68
CA HIS A 932 18.43 3.12 3.36
C HIS A 932 18.01 2.10 2.28
N PHE A 933 17.60 2.59 1.11
CA PHE A 933 17.40 1.75 -0.07
C PHE A 933 18.77 1.18 -0.49
N SER A 934 18.94 -0.13 -0.37
CA SER A 934 20.13 -0.83 -0.86
C SER A 934 19.73 -1.65 -2.09
N PRO A 935 20.07 -1.18 -3.31
CA PRO A 935 19.70 -1.84 -4.57
C PRO A 935 20.21 -3.28 -4.64
N THR A 936 21.34 -3.57 -3.99
CA THR A 936 21.99 -4.88 -4.03
C THR A 936 21.31 -5.94 -3.15
N THR A 937 20.50 -5.54 -2.16
CA THR A 937 19.84 -6.47 -1.22
C THR A 937 18.33 -6.61 -1.43
N MET A 938 17.71 -5.67 -2.16
CA MET A 938 16.25 -5.62 -2.33
C MET A 938 15.70 -6.69 -3.26
N TYR A 939 16.46 -7.13 -4.26
CA TYR A 939 16.00 -8.09 -5.28
C TYR A 939 16.35 -9.57 -4.97
N ALA A 940 16.91 -9.86 -3.79
CA ALA A 940 17.41 -11.19 -3.49
C ALA A 940 16.28 -12.24 -3.32
N ASP A 941 15.24 -11.90 -2.55
CA ASP A 941 14.13 -12.81 -2.22
C ASP A 941 12.79 -12.17 -2.59
N HIS A 942 12.06 -12.76 -3.55
CA HIS A 942 10.80 -12.19 -4.03
C HIS A 942 9.91 -13.20 -4.75
N ALA A 943 8.61 -12.91 -4.83
CA ALA A 943 7.66 -13.67 -5.63
C ALA A 943 7.68 -13.21 -7.10
N ILE A 944 7.87 -14.14 -8.03
CA ILE A 944 7.78 -13.89 -9.48
C ILE A 944 6.32 -14.00 -9.93
N SER A 945 5.59 -14.96 -9.36
CA SER A 945 4.16 -15.17 -9.56
C SER A 945 3.52 -15.64 -8.26
N PRO A 946 2.19 -15.77 -8.17
CA PRO A 946 1.56 -16.34 -6.97
C PRO A 946 2.08 -17.74 -6.60
N THR A 947 2.69 -18.47 -7.53
CA THR A 947 3.17 -19.83 -7.28
C THR A 947 4.68 -20.02 -7.51
N VAL A 948 5.42 -18.97 -7.88
CA VAL A 948 6.87 -19.05 -8.13
C VAL A 948 7.60 -18.02 -7.28
N PHE A 949 8.59 -18.48 -6.52
CA PHE A 949 9.36 -17.66 -5.58
C PHE A 949 10.86 -17.76 -5.87
N GLN A 950 11.54 -16.63 -6.00
CA GLN A 950 13.00 -16.54 -6.08
C GLN A 950 13.58 -16.39 -4.67
N TRP A 951 14.58 -17.20 -4.34
CA TRP A 951 15.31 -17.14 -3.08
C TRP A 951 16.82 -17.18 -3.30
N GLU A 952 17.57 -16.36 -2.55
CA GLU A 952 19.03 -16.34 -2.58
C GLU A 952 19.62 -17.05 -1.34
N SER A 953 20.57 -17.97 -1.58
CA SER A 953 21.23 -18.73 -0.52
C SER A 953 22.24 -17.92 0.28
N GLN A 954 22.76 -18.49 1.36
CA GLN A 954 23.83 -17.84 2.13
C GLN A 954 25.08 -17.66 1.26
N SER A 955 25.85 -16.59 1.49
CA SER A 955 26.96 -16.14 0.62
C SER A 955 28.03 -17.20 0.32
N THR A 956 28.16 -18.23 1.15
CA THR A 956 29.13 -19.32 0.99
C THR A 956 28.55 -20.60 0.37
N THR A 957 27.23 -20.70 0.24
CA THR A 957 26.56 -21.92 -0.21
C THR A 957 26.71 -22.08 -1.73
N ALA A 958 27.45 -23.11 -2.15
CA ALA A 958 27.69 -23.46 -3.54
C ALA A 958 26.81 -24.64 -4.00
N GLU A 959 26.56 -24.75 -5.31
CA GLU A 959 25.78 -25.85 -5.90
C GLU A 959 26.33 -27.23 -5.52
N ASN A 960 27.65 -27.36 -5.43
CA ASN A 960 28.36 -28.61 -5.12
C ASN A 960 28.53 -28.84 -3.61
N SER A 961 28.08 -27.91 -2.77
CA SER A 961 28.10 -28.08 -1.32
C SER A 961 27.02 -29.09 -0.88
N PRO A 962 27.18 -29.77 0.27
CA PRO A 962 26.15 -30.68 0.79
C PRO A 962 24.77 -30.02 0.95
N THR A 963 24.74 -28.74 1.31
CA THR A 963 23.51 -27.95 1.43
C THR A 963 22.90 -27.63 0.05
N GLY A 964 23.72 -27.21 -0.91
CA GLY A 964 23.27 -26.93 -2.28
C GLY A 964 22.70 -28.18 -2.97
N GLN A 965 23.39 -29.32 -2.83
CA GLN A 965 22.91 -30.60 -3.37
C GLN A 965 21.60 -31.05 -2.74
N ARG A 966 21.43 -30.86 -1.41
CA ARG A 966 20.15 -31.15 -0.74
C ARG A 966 19.01 -30.31 -1.29
N TYR A 967 19.21 -29.00 -1.54
CA TYR A 967 18.18 -28.15 -2.14
C TYR A 967 17.79 -28.61 -3.56
N ILE A 968 18.79 -28.87 -4.40
CA ILE A 968 18.58 -29.29 -5.81
C ILE A 968 17.87 -30.66 -5.86
N ASN A 969 18.30 -31.61 -5.02
CA ASN A 969 17.84 -32.99 -5.06
C ASN A 969 16.81 -33.35 -3.98
N HIS A 970 16.22 -32.37 -3.28
CA HIS A 970 15.37 -32.59 -2.10
C HIS A 970 14.30 -33.69 -2.29
N ARG A 971 13.59 -33.72 -3.44
CA ARG A 971 12.60 -34.76 -3.77
C ARG A 971 13.21 -36.17 -3.88
N LYS A 972 14.40 -36.29 -4.49
CA LYS A 972 15.10 -37.58 -4.63
C LYS A 972 15.62 -38.07 -3.27
N GLU A 973 16.02 -37.13 -2.41
CA GLU A 973 16.54 -37.42 -1.06
C GLU A 973 15.42 -37.62 -0.02
N GLY A 974 14.14 -37.41 -0.40
CA GLY A 974 12.99 -37.56 0.49
C GLY A 974 12.79 -36.40 1.48
N SER A 975 13.54 -35.30 1.32
CA SER A 975 13.41 -34.11 2.16
C SER A 975 12.40 -33.10 1.63
N SER A 976 11.74 -32.36 2.52
CA SER A 976 10.79 -31.30 2.18
C SER A 976 11.37 -29.90 2.44
N VAL A 977 10.92 -28.91 1.67
CA VAL A 977 11.37 -27.51 1.80
C VAL A 977 10.15 -26.62 2.05
N HIS A 978 10.21 -25.79 3.08
CA HIS A 978 9.08 -25.04 3.61
C HIS A 978 9.38 -23.56 3.72
N LEU A 979 8.47 -22.70 3.25
CA LEU A 979 8.67 -21.26 3.20
C LEU A 979 7.81 -20.53 4.24
N PHE A 980 8.48 -19.73 5.08
CA PHE A 980 7.87 -18.80 6.02
C PHE A 980 8.27 -17.37 5.63
N LEU A 981 7.28 -16.54 5.30
CA LEU A 981 7.46 -15.17 4.80
C LEU A 981 7.03 -14.16 5.84
N ARG A 982 7.77 -13.06 5.98
CA ARG A 982 7.29 -11.85 6.64
C ARG A 982 7.76 -10.61 5.89
N GLU A 983 7.01 -9.54 6.01
CA GLU A 983 7.35 -8.28 5.35
C GLU A 983 8.55 -7.59 6.02
N THR A 984 8.45 -7.28 7.32
CA THR A 984 9.49 -6.54 8.07
C THR A 984 9.91 -7.27 9.35
N LYS A 985 11.09 -6.89 9.86
CA LYS A 985 11.62 -7.31 11.17
C LYS A 985 11.44 -6.23 12.25
N THR A 986 10.88 -5.08 11.91
CA THR A 986 10.67 -3.96 12.83
C THR A 986 9.57 -4.32 13.81
N ALA A 987 9.87 -4.24 15.11
CA ALA A 987 8.92 -4.57 16.16
C ALA A 987 7.83 -3.48 16.29
N ASP A 988 6.57 -3.86 16.48
CA ASP A 988 5.51 -2.91 16.85
C ASP A 988 5.55 -2.64 18.37
N GLY A 989 6.46 -1.75 18.77
CA GLY A 989 6.65 -1.39 20.17
C GLY A 989 6.96 -2.59 21.06
N THR A 990 6.11 -2.86 22.05
CA THR A 990 6.28 -3.96 23.02
C THR A 990 5.68 -5.29 22.56
N LEU A 991 4.97 -5.33 21.43
CA LEU A 991 4.33 -6.56 20.92
C LEU A 991 5.33 -7.51 20.24
N GLY A 992 6.56 -7.05 20.03
CA GLY A 992 7.65 -7.85 19.50
C GLY A 992 7.73 -7.83 17.97
N THR A 993 8.55 -8.70 17.43
CA THR A 993 8.81 -8.79 15.99
C THR A 993 7.61 -9.45 15.27
N PRO A 994 7.19 -8.93 14.10
CA PRO A 994 6.10 -9.51 13.33
C PRO A 994 6.28 -11.02 13.05
N PRO A 995 5.18 -11.79 13.06
CA PRO A 995 5.17 -13.22 12.78
C PRO A 995 5.46 -13.50 11.31
N TYR A 996 5.75 -14.76 10.99
CA TYR A 996 5.87 -15.24 9.61
C TYR A 996 4.57 -15.92 9.16
N LEU A 997 4.11 -15.58 7.97
CA LEU A 997 3.09 -16.36 7.27
C LEU A 997 3.72 -17.61 6.65
N TYR A 998 3.11 -18.77 6.88
CA TYR A 998 3.55 -20.03 6.27
C TYR A 998 3.00 -20.12 4.83
N ALA A 999 3.87 -19.96 3.82
CA ALA A 999 3.50 -20.00 2.41
C ALA A 999 3.29 -21.44 1.88
N GLY A 1000 3.66 -22.44 2.68
CA GLY A 1000 3.53 -23.84 2.32
C GLY A 1000 4.84 -24.50 1.88
N PRO A 1001 4.76 -25.78 1.47
CA PRO A 1001 5.88 -26.50 0.87
C PRO A 1001 6.20 -25.97 -0.53
N MET A 1002 7.47 -26.12 -0.91
CA MET A 1002 7.99 -25.67 -2.19
C MET A 1002 8.95 -26.67 -2.80
N THR A 1003 9.07 -26.61 -4.13
CA THR A 1003 9.84 -27.57 -4.90
C THR A 1003 10.76 -26.89 -5.91
N TYR A 1004 12.01 -27.36 -5.96
CA TYR A 1004 13.07 -26.82 -6.80
C TYR A 1004 12.69 -26.82 -8.30
N VAL A 1005 12.94 -25.70 -8.98
CA VAL A 1005 12.74 -25.54 -10.44
C VAL A 1005 14.08 -25.39 -11.16
N SER A 1006 14.84 -24.35 -10.83
CA SER A 1006 16.14 -24.04 -11.44
C SER A 1006 16.95 -23.14 -10.50
N HIS A 1007 18.23 -22.92 -10.82
CA HIS A 1007 19.03 -21.92 -10.13
C HIS A 1007 20.04 -21.25 -11.07
N THR A 1008 20.56 -20.09 -10.65
CA THR A 1008 21.69 -19.39 -11.27
C THR A 1008 22.66 -18.92 -10.18
N GLY A 1009 23.91 -18.69 -10.53
CA GLY A 1009 24.95 -18.27 -9.58
C GLY A 1009 25.48 -19.41 -8.71
N GLU A 1010 26.76 -19.31 -8.34
CA GLU A 1010 27.43 -20.32 -7.52
C GLU A 1010 27.50 -19.90 -6.05
N ARG A 1011 27.96 -18.68 -5.73
CA ARG A 1011 28.16 -18.21 -4.35
C ARG A 1011 27.71 -16.74 -4.20
N PRO A 1012 26.45 -16.46 -3.82
CA PRO A 1012 25.37 -17.40 -3.47
C PRO A 1012 24.66 -18.02 -4.68
N MET A 1013 23.86 -19.06 -4.43
CA MET A 1013 22.91 -19.63 -5.38
C MET A 1013 21.59 -18.85 -5.35
N ARG A 1014 21.06 -18.49 -6.51
CA ARG A 1014 19.71 -17.92 -6.69
C ARG A 1014 18.80 -19.01 -7.23
N ILE A 1015 17.89 -19.50 -6.39
CA ILE A 1015 17.04 -20.66 -6.68
C ILE A 1015 15.61 -20.20 -6.94
N LEU A 1016 15.01 -20.73 -8.01
CA LEU A 1016 13.58 -20.62 -8.27
C LEU A 1016 12.86 -21.82 -7.66
N TRP A 1017 11.86 -21.52 -6.83
CA TRP A 1017 11.02 -22.48 -6.14
C TRP A 1017 9.57 -22.40 -6.64
N GLN A 1018 8.97 -23.55 -6.92
CA GLN A 1018 7.55 -23.72 -7.20
C GLN A 1018 6.82 -23.99 -5.90
N LEU A 1019 5.95 -23.07 -5.48
CA LEU A 1019 5.04 -23.24 -4.35
C LEU A 1019 3.90 -24.19 -4.74
N GLU A 1020 3.54 -25.08 -3.82
CA GLU A 1020 2.38 -25.98 -4.00
C GLU A 1020 1.05 -25.24 -3.82
N HIS A 1021 1.05 -24.17 -3.03
CA HIS A 1021 -0.10 -23.31 -2.80
C HIS A 1021 0.19 -21.90 -3.32
N ALA A 1022 -0.80 -21.30 -4.00
CA ALA A 1022 -0.67 -19.92 -4.45
C ALA A 1022 -0.67 -18.97 -3.25
N LEU A 1023 0.29 -18.05 -3.22
CA LEU A 1023 0.35 -16.98 -2.24
C LEU A 1023 -0.97 -16.19 -2.22
N PRO A 1024 -1.45 -15.82 -1.03
CA PRO A 1024 -2.55 -14.88 -0.88
C PRO A 1024 -2.24 -13.55 -1.58
N ALA A 1025 -3.27 -12.84 -2.05
CA ALA A 1025 -3.08 -11.69 -2.93
C ALA A 1025 -2.31 -10.54 -2.25
N ASP A 1026 -2.59 -10.26 -0.99
CA ASP A 1026 -1.89 -9.33 -0.09
C ASP A 1026 -0.42 -9.70 0.07
N VAL A 1027 -0.13 -10.97 0.36
CA VAL A 1027 1.23 -11.48 0.54
C VAL A 1027 2.01 -11.45 -0.78
N PHE A 1028 1.38 -11.85 -1.87
CA PHE A 1028 1.98 -11.79 -3.20
C PHE A 1028 2.30 -10.33 -3.59
N HIS A 1029 1.40 -9.39 -3.28
CA HIS A 1029 1.64 -7.97 -3.53
C HIS A 1029 2.79 -7.41 -2.70
N ALA A 1030 2.95 -7.86 -1.45
CA ALA A 1030 4.08 -7.49 -0.62
C ALA A 1030 5.39 -8.17 -1.06
N ALA A 1031 5.31 -9.39 -1.61
CA ALA A 1031 6.47 -10.20 -1.98
C ALA A 1031 6.96 -10.00 -3.41
N LYS A 1032 6.14 -9.47 -4.33
CA LYS A 1032 6.54 -9.27 -5.73
C LYS A 1032 7.59 -8.18 -5.85
N VAL A 1033 8.56 -8.37 -6.73
CA VAL A 1033 9.39 -7.27 -7.21
C VAL A 1033 8.51 -6.41 -8.09
N ALA A 1034 8.33 -5.16 -7.66
CA ALA A 1034 7.54 -4.18 -8.39
C ALA A 1034 8.29 -3.63 -9.59
#